data_AF-A0A449A628-F1
#
_entry.id   AF-A0A449A628-F1
#
_cell.length_a   1.000
_cell.length_b   1.000
_cell.length_c   1.000
_cell.angle_alpha   90.00
_cell.angle_beta   90.00
_cell.angle_gamma   90.00
#
_symmetry.space_group_name_H-M   'P 1'
#
loop_
_entity.id
_entity.type
_entity.pdbx_description
1 polymer ?
#
loop_
_entity_poly.entity_id
_entity_poly.type
_entity_poly.pdbx_seq_one_letter_code
_entity_poly.pdbx_strand_id
1 'polypeptide(L)'
;MKNLKKFWKIGTNIFTYLSELKDKKPNYLSEFIILKQTTDLNKEIYSLLSIDDHTFRIINQNEKSTFFQKIRVLCFLGILKIHNFDEEIYKLDNFAKEFESRKFIWNIKFKKDWDIYDHILVFLDNQYTLINQTLNWEAQKISFFFSFALSFVLNKLFQKNWEEFKKITQKLNLDKKDLNYYYDDEFYKKISNHSNLPKIIIEFLEKNDFHIEKISENIDLEKNVLSHYENTLLFLKQTINDKENLIGFPEKRKIIHPSSETFNLANFFWYIYYNRNQKLKIPVFQRKISWTKNIVYNLLEDIKNVSDYTREYIYLGVLTCTALNNNKNFKNIIDGQQRLSTLLLIFNALSVFTLSKNFFSEEEFEINLEFMKNEKIISFLNIFNKSSDNENSIIYNYFIRIQGNNDYEEFEKVLNLKNFDKVDSKISKILYDILIWIINNFKNSQQKLFNFWQAFLHKIYFIIVDLENINEFDLFERMNTRQRPLNAIELVKNRIYSEFENEIINASIEKEFQLLFDKQIFSKFWDVKKNDIFLKKINDFLWYIDSIYSDDEWGEIKSENDDTIDLKLYSKFWIFIKEQIIERNLNNKINFKECISKISDEIDLFFELTTPEKYFSENQRFYFISSYLYSLMPNSKTIYIPLISSIIKAALNEDVFNFSDQIKNIKVKNIIIDCLKVIQSFEIKRQMIAQKGESLISFLSKVLRDLKKNDNLLNPKAIFNILKTYKHFDKINDLKTLWNKVSGDALTQHEKNILLVIFEWYIFNEEWTLKFFENHDLKIKNQFTLEHIAPKKLNLWYENYKYSNNEKKQLESYIENIGNFLLLKQKTNAKNSNNIFSKKKVIYASSFKNTSLATLKGVEGSRFNIIINDIKELINKYNYDKTGFKKWIVKPERIEKSLNSLNLLVDHKMTFNWEDIELRSEAIAWVICLALSNSNNN
;
A
#
# COMPACT_ATOMS: atom_id res chain seq x y z
N MET A 1 5.11 14.39 14.15
CA MET A 1 4.87 13.30 13.15
C MET A 1 6.11 12.79 12.41
N LYS A 2 7.22 13.54 12.26
CA LYS A 2 8.47 13.05 11.62
C LYS A 2 9.04 11.75 12.24
N ASN A 3 8.73 11.46 13.51
CA ASN A 3 9.26 10.30 14.24
C ASN A 3 8.50 8.98 14.01
N LEU A 4 7.27 8.98 13.48
CA LEU A 4 6.51 7.74 13.21
C LEU A 4 7.13 6.88 12.11
N LYS A 5 7.86 7.49 11.15
CA LYS A 5 8.64 6.75 10.13
C LYS A 5 9.79 5.93 10.74
N LYS A 6 10.13 6.16 12.02
CA LYS A 6 11.18 5.46 12.76
C LYS A 6 10.60 4.53 13.83
N PHE A 7 9.33 4.13 13.75
CA PHE A 7 8.77 3.21 14.75
C PHE A 7 9.38 1.79 14.57
N TRP A 8 10.07 1.30 15.59
CA TRP A 8 10.72 -0.02 15.56
C TRP A 8 9.71 -1.10 15.94
N LYS A 9 9.69 -2.19 15.19
CA LYS A 9 8.74 -3.29 15.41
C LYS A 9 9.46 -4.49 16.02
N ILE A 10 9.00 -4.92 17.20
CA ILE A 10 9.36 -6.24 17.72
C ILE A 10 8.41 -7.30 17.17
N GLY A 11 8.96 -8.46 16.78
CA GLY A 11 8.17 -9.57 16.25
C GLY A 11 7.21 -10.19 17.28
N THR A 12 7.53 -10.07 18.58
CA THR A 12 6.74 -10.55 19.73
C THR A 12 6.94 -9.60 20.92
N ASN A 13 6.26 -9.82 22.05
CA ASN A 13 6.39 -9.00 23.25
C ASN A 13 7.68 -9.24 24.06
N ILE A 14 8.07 -8.26 24.89
CA ILE A 14 9.30 -8.34 25.71
C ILE A 14 9.30 -9.57 26.62
N PHE A 15 8.17 -9.88 27.24
CA PHE A 15 8.04 -11.06 28.10
C PHE A 15 8.42 -12.35 27.40
N THR A 16 8.08 -12.52 26.13
CA THR A 16 8.44 -13.72 25.35
C THR A 16 9.96 -13.86 25.28
N TYR A 17 10.70 -12.76 25.06
CA TYR A 17 12.17 -12.78 25.08
C TYR A 17 12.73 -13.09 26.47
N LEU A 18 12.11 -12.59 27.53
CA LEU A 18 12.59 -12.78 28.92
C LEU A 18 12.24 -14.15 29.49
N SER A 19 11.08 -14.69 29.16
CA SER A 19 10.63 -16.02 29.59
C SER A 19 11.57 -17.13 29.11
N GLU A 20 12.11 -16.99 27.89
CA GLU A 20 13.13 -17.89 27.33
C GLU A 20 14.48 -17.84 28.09
N LEU A 21 14.71 -16.80 28.90
CA LEU A 21 15.94 -16.58 29.66
C LEU A 21 15.82 -16.90 31.15
N LYS A 22 14.60 -17.06 31.68
CA LYS A 22 14.34 -17.17 33.13
C LYS A 22 15.10 -18.33 33.79
N ASP A 23 15.30 -19.42 33.06
CA ASP A 23 15.99 -20.62 33.55
C ASP A 23 17.47 -20.69 33.12
N LYS A 24 17.96 -19.67 32.39
CA LYS A 24 19.32 -19.63 31.85
C LYS A 24 20.20 -18.72 32.71
N LYS A 25 20.95 -19.33 33.64
CA LYS A 25 21.87 -18.64 34.56
C LYS A 25 23.33 -18.95 34.21
N PRO A 26 23.93 -18.25 33.22
CA PRO A 26 25.36 -18.35 32.97
C PRO A 26 26.18 -17.80 34.15
N ASN A 27 27.49 -18.02 34.15
CA ASN A 27 28.37 -17.38 35.12
C ASN A 27 28.48 -15.88 34.84
N TYR A 28 28.76 -15.08 35.88
CA TYR A 28 28.86 -13.60 35.81
C TYR A 28 29.95 -13.08 34.84
N LEU A 29 30.80 -13.96 34.30
CA LEU A 29 31.86 -13.63 33.34
C LEU A 29 31.67 -14.30 31.97
N SER A 30 30.53 -14.92 31.71
CA SER A 30 30.34 -15.67 30.47
C SER A 30 30.35 -14.75 29.25
N GLU A 31 31.35 -14.99 28.40
CA GLU A 31 31.42 -14.47 27.06
C GLU A 31 30.69 -15.41 26.10
N PHE A 32 30.08 -14.84 25.07
CA PHE A 32 29.28 -15.54 24.09
C PHE A 32 29.73 -15.18 22.69
N ILE A 33 29.67 -16.16 21.79
CA ILE A 33 29.93 -15.97 20.36
C ILE A 33 28.71 -16.41 19.56
N ILE A 34 28.54 -15.79 18.38
CA ILE A 34 27.52 -16.23 17.44
C ILE A 34 28.09 -17.43 16.68
N LEU A 35 27.51 -18.59 16.94
CA LEU A 35 27.82 -19.82 16.22
C LEU A 35 26.76 -20.03 15.14
N LYS A 36 27.20 -19.98 13.88
CA LYS A 36 26.43 -20.38 12.73
C LYS A 36 26.72 -21.84 12.42
N GLN A 37 25.73 -22.70 12.62
CA GLN A 37 25.81 -24.11 12.24
C GLN A 37 24.97 -24.35 10.99
N THR A 38 25.62 -24.80 9.93
CA THR A 38 24.92 -25.35 8.78
C THR A 38 24.52 -26.77 9.15
N THR A 39 23.22 -27.02 9.26
CA THR A 39 22.72 -28.39 9.42
C THR A 39 22.86 -29.16 8.11
N ASP A 40 22.77 -30.49 8.20
CA ASP A 40 22.81 -31.40 7.04
C ASP A 40 21.75 -31.08 5.97
N LEU A 41 20.77 -30.22 6.29
CA LEU A 41 19.69 -29.72 5.42
C LEU A 41 19.94 -28.37 4.74
N ASN A 42 21.17 -27.83 4.77
CA ASN A 42 21.47 -26.44 4.38
C ASN A 42 20.63 -25.40 5.14
N LYS A 43 19.97 -25.78 6.25
CA LYS A 43 19.29 -24.84 7.15
C LYS A 43 20.33 -24.30 8.12
N GLU A 44 20.42 -22.98 8.17
CA GLU A 44 21.36 -22.28 9.04
C GLU A 44 20.72 -22.11 10.43
N ILE A 45 21.34 -22.73 11.43
CA ILE A 45 20.98 -22.52 12.83
C ILE A 45 21.95 -21.49 13.41
N TYR A 46 21.39 -20.42 13.96
CA TYR A 46 22.12 -19.40 14.66
C TYR A 46 21.95 -19.61 16.15
N SER A 47 23.08 -19.73 16.84
CA SER A 47 23.10 -19.87 18.29
C SER A 47 24.07 -18.89 18.94
N LEU A 48 23.70 -18.40 20.13
CA LEU A 48 24.58 -17.62 20.98
C LEU A 48 25.18 -18.57 22.02
N LEU A 49 26.44 -18.96 21.81
CA LEU A 49 27.12 -20.03 22.53
C LEU A 49 28.11 -19.46 23.56
N SER A 50 28.09 -19.96 24.80
CA SER A 50 29.07 -19.59 25.80
C SER A 50 30.47 -20.08 25.43
N ILE A 51 31.48 -19.23 25.62
CA ILE A 51 32.89 -19.58 25.45
C ILE A 51 33.37 -20.47 26.59
N ASP A 52 32.91 -20.19 27.82
CA ASP A 52 33.32 -20.94 29.02
C ASP A 52 32.63 -22.30 29.13
N ASP A 53 31.44 -22.43 28.52
CA ASP A 53 30.65 -23.65 28.46
C ASP A 53 30.17 -23.85 27.02
N HIS A 54 30.96 -24.60 26.24
CA HIS A 54 30.72 -24.91 24.83
C HIS A 54 29.39 -25.65 24.55
N THR A 55 28.59 -25.96 25.58
CA THR A 55 27.25 -26.55 25.45
C THR A 55 26.12 -25.59 25.82
N PHE A 56 26.41 -24.51 26.55
CA PHE A 56 25.41 -23.57 27.03
C PHE A 56 24.99 -22.57 25.94
N ARG A 57 23.73 -22.67 25.51
CA ARG A 57 23.12 -21.83 24.45
C ARG A 57 22.03 -20.93 25.01
N ILE A 58 22.22 -19.61 24.93
CA ILE A 58 21.22 -18.65 25.41
C ILE A 58 20.12 -18.41 24.37
N ILE A 59 20.49 -18.26 23.11
CA ILE A 59 19.55 -18.09 21.99
C ILE A 59 19.85 -19.18 20.98
N ASN A 60 18.80 -19.82 20.44
CA ASN A 60 18.92 -20.77 19.36
C ASN A 60 17.74 -20.57 18.40
N GLN A 61 18.02 -20.23 17.14
CA GLN A 61 16.99 -19.88 16.15
C GLN A 61 17.39 -20.34 14.74
N ASN A 62 16.39 -20.76 13.97
CA ASN A 62 16.57 -21.25 12.59
C ASN A 62 16.42 -20.13 11.55
N GLU A 63 15.87 -18.98 11.94
CA GLU A 63 15.71 -17.83 11.05
C GLU A 63 16.71 -16.74 11.44
N LYS A 64 17.57 -16.37 10.48
CA LYS A 64 18.60 -15.35 10.63
C LYS A 64 18.02 -14.03 11.17
N SER A 65 16.97 -13.51 10.52
CA SER A 65 16.33 -12.24 10.90
C SER A 65 15.81 -12.27 12.34
N THR A 66 15.17 -13.37 12.73
CA THR A 66 14.59 -13.57 14.06
C THR A 66 15.68 -13.69 15.14
N PHE A 67 16.79 -14.38 14.83
CA PHE A 67 17.96 -14.46 15.71
C PHE A 67 18.57 -13.08 16.00
N PHE A 68 18.89 -12.32 14.95
CA PHE A 68 19.52 -11.00 15.10
C PHE A 68 18.55 -9.97 15.71
N GLN A 69 17.24 -10.10 15.49
CA GLN A 69 16.25 -9.33 16.23
C GLN A 69 16.30 -9.64 17.74
N LYS A 70 16.34 -10.92 18.13
CA LYS A 70 16.45 -11.34 19.54
C LYS A 70 17.69 -10.74 20.22
N ILE A 71 18.87 -10.88 19.59
CA ILE A 71 20.13 -10.31 20.14
C ILE A 71 20.00 -8.81 20.38
N ARG A 72 19.49 -8.06 19.40
CA ARG A 72 19.29 -6.60 19.52
C ARG A 72 18.39 -6.24 20.69
N VAL A 73 17.24 -6.91 20.83
CA VAL A 73 16.33 -6.67 21.97
C VAL A 73 17.05 -6.89 23.29
N LEU A 74 17.79 -8.00 23.45
CA LEU A 74 18.50 -8.29 24.69
C LEU A 74 19.57 -7.24 25.01
N CYS A 75 20.28 -6.74 24.01
CA CYS A 75 21.23 -5.65 24.20
C CYS A 75 20.56 -4.33 24.56
N PHE A 76 19.43 -3.98 23.91
CA PHE A 76 18.67 -2.78 24.27
C PHE A 76 18.02 -2.86 25.65
N LEU A 77 17.81 -4.07 26.18
CA LEU A 77 17.37 -4.31 27.56
C LEU A 77 18.54 -4.43 28.56
N GLY A 78 19.79 -4.29 28.10
CA GLY A 78 20.98 -4.33 28.96
C GLY A 78 21.40 -5.71 29.42
N ILE A 79 20.81 -6.78 28.87
CA ILE A 79 21.08 -8.17 29.22
C ILE A 79 22.40 -8.64 28.60
N LEU A 80 22.66 -8.22 27.36
CA LEU A 80 23.89 -8.50 26.62
C LEU A 80 24.62 -7.21 26.25
N LYS A 81 25.95 -7.24 26.28
CA LYS A 81 26.81 -6.15 25.79
C LYS A 81 27.77 -6.65 24.72
N ILE A 82 28.10 -5.85 23.70
CA ILE A 82 29.07 -6.23 22.65
C ILE A 82 30.45 -5.70 23.03
N HIS A 83 31.51 -6.50 22.85
CA HIS A 83 32.87 -6.03 23.11
C HIS A 83 33.34 -5.04 22.01
N ASN A 84 33.87 -3.87 22.42
CA ASN A 84 34.56 -2.86 21.59
C ASN A 84 33.76 -2.14 20.48
N PHE A 85 32.44 -2.28 20.35
CA PHE A 85 31.69 -1.66 19.23
C PHE A 85 30.19 -1.43 19.55
N ASP A 86 29.88 -0.70 20.62
CA ASP A 86 28.49 -0.42 21.03
C ASP A 86 27.73 0.45 20.00
N GLU A 87 28.44 1.20 19.15
CA GLU A 87 27.89 2.14 18.14
C GLU A 87 27.45 1.48 16.82
N GLU A 88 27.39 0.15 16.69
CA GLU A 88 26.90 -0.49 15.42
C GLU A 88 25.89 -1.62 15.61
N ILE A 89 25.27 -1.74 16.80
CA ILE A 89 24.33 -2.83 17.08
C ILE A 89 23.15 -2.91 16.09
N TYR A 90 22.83 -1.81 15.43
CA TYR A 90 21.78 -1.73 14.43
C TYR A 90 22.17 -2.28 13.05
N LYS A 91 23.48 -2.45 12.78
CA LYS A 91 24.01 -3.06 11.55
C LYS A 91 23.95 -4.59 11.56
N LEU A 92 23.60 -5.22 12.69
CA LEU A 92 23.57 -6.68 12.87
C LEU A 92 22.84 -7.46 11.75
N ASP A 93 21.72 -6.96 11.22
CA ASP A 93 20.98 -7.65 10.14
C ASP A 93 21.74 -7.65 8.80
N ASN A 94 22.35 -6.51 8.47
CA ASN A 94 22.98 -6.26 7.17
C ASN A 94 24.43 -6.76 7.13
N PHE A 95 25.10 -6.78 8.28
CA PHE A 95 26.52 -7.11 8.43
C PHE A 95 26.76 -8.33 9.31
N ALA A 96 25.80 -9.27 9.36
CA ALA A 96 25.85 -10.47 10.19
C ALA A 96 27.20 -11.22 10.21
N LYS A 97 27.89 -11.33 9.07
CA LYS A 97 29.20 -11.99 8.97
C LYS A 97 30.29 -11.29 9.81
N GLU A 98 30.22 -9.98 9.94
CA GLU A 98 31.17 -9.18 10.73
C GLU A 98 30.94 -9.33 12.24
N PHE A 99 29.75 -9.80 12.64
CA PHE A 99 29.37 -10.06 14.02
C PHE A 99 29.56 -11.51 14.45
N GLU A 100 29.73 -12.47 13.52
CA GLU A 100 29.99 -13.89 13.82
C GLU A 100 31.29 -14.08 14.62
N SER A 101 32.30 -13.23 14.41
CA SER A 101 33.57 -13.26 15.14
C SER A 101 33.60 -12.42 16.42
N ARG A 102 32.48 -11.76 16.77
CA ARG A 102 32.41 -10.83 17.91
C ARG A 102 31.99 -11.55 19.19
N LYS A 103 32.50 -11.01 20.31
CA LYS A 103 32.17 -11.48 21.66
C LYS A 103 31.07 -10.62 22.27
N PHE A 104 30.06 -11.29 22.80
CA PHE A 104 28.97 -10.72 23.58
C PHE A 104 29.19 -11.07 25.05
N ILE A 105 29.00 -10.14 25.96
CA ILE A 105 29.18 -10.34 27.39
C ILE A 105 27.80 -10.36 28.04
N TRP A 106 27.58 -11.34 28.92
CA TRP A 106 26.40 -11.31 29.79
C TRP A 106 26.53 -10.18 30.81
N ASN A 107 25.67 -9.18 30.70
CA ASN A 107 25.82 -7.91 31.42
C ASN A 107 25.00 -7.86 32.73
N ILE A 108 24.66 -9.01 33.32
CA ILE A 108 23.86 -9.12 34.56
C ILE A 108 24.69 -9.75 35.68
N LYS A 109 24.65 -9.15 36.87
CA LYS A 109 25.22 -9.73 38.10
C LYS A 109 24.18 -10.58 38.83
N PHE A 110 24.47 -11.86 39.06
CA PHE A 110 23.58 -12.74 39.83
C PHE A 110 23.77 -12.50 41.34
N LYS A 111 22.70 -12.06 42.04
CA LYS A 111 22.60 -12.05 43.51
C LYS A 111 21.71 -13.20 43.99
N LYS A 112 21.73 -13.51 45.30
CA LYS A 112 21.00 -14.63 45.93
C LYS A 112 19.47 -14.56 45.69
N ASP A 113 18.91 -13.35 45.61
CA ASP A 113 17.50 -13.07 45.27
C ASP A 113 17.43 -12.42 43.88
N TRP A 114 17.58 -13.23 42.82
CA TRP A 114 17.70 -12.73 41.45
C TRP A 114 16.35 -12.50 40.78
N ASP A 115 16.09 -11.25 40.39
CA ASP A 115 15.06 -10.91 39.41
C ASP A 115 15.69 -10.21 38.18
N ILE A 116 15.58 -10.85 37.01
CA ILE A 116 16.02 -10.29 35.73
C ILE A 116 15.35 -8.94 35.44
N TYR A 117 14.12 -8.75 35.94
CA TYR A 117 13.37 -7.52 35.75
C TYR A 117 14.03 -6.34 36.48
N ASP A 118 14.52 -6.51 37.70
CA ASP A 118 15.14 -5.42 38.47
C ASP A 118 16.39 -4.87 37.77
N HIS A 119 17.20 -5.76 37.19
CA HIS A 119 18.37 -5.35 36.42
C HIS A 119 17.96 -4.53 35.18
N ILE A 120 16.95 -5.00 34.44
CA ILE A 120 16.45 -4.29 33.26
C ILE A 120 15.90 -2.91 33.66
N LEU A 121 15.16 -2.81 34.77
CA LEU A 121 14.63 -1.54 35.25
C LEU A 121 15.73 -0.53 35.55
N VAL A 122 16.78 -0.94 36.29
CA VAL A 122 17.94 -0.09 36.58
C VAL A 122 18.68 0.30 35.31
N PHE A 123 18.86 -0.64 34.37
CA PHE A 123 19.51 -0.35 33.09
C PHE A 123 18.72 0.67 32.27
N LEU A 124 17.40 0.48 32.13
CA LEU A 124 16.54 1.39 31.39
C LEU A 124 16.50 2.78 32.04
N ASP A 125 16.44 2.85 33.37
CA ASP A 125 16.46 4.12 34.13
C ASP A 125 17.72 4.92 33.80
N ASN A 126 18.89 4.26 33.82
CA ASN A 126 20.16 4.85 33.43
C ASN A 126 20.21 5.24 31.94
N GLN A 127 19.72 4.39 31.03
CA GLN A 127 19.73 4.70 29.60
C GLN A 127 18.84 5.89 29.27
N TYR A 128 17.59 5.93 29.76
CA TYR A 128 16.70 7.07 29.52
C TYR A 128 17.23 8.35 30.16
N THR A 129 17.84 8.26 31.36
CA THR A 129 18.49 9.43 32.01
C THR A 129 19.61 9.98 31.13
N LEU A 130 20.50 9.12 30.65
CA LEU A 130 21.61 9.52 29.80
C LEU A 130 21.11 10.09 28.47
N ILE A 131 20.10 9.45 27.86
CA ILE A 131 19.47 9.92 26.62
C ILE A 131 18.86 11.30 26.80
N ASN A 132 18.19 11.54 27.92
CA ASN A 132 17.60 12.84 28.23
C ASN A 132 18.65 13.94 28.48
N GLN A 133 19.88 13.59 28.86
CA GLN A 133 20.96 14.54 29.16
C GLN A 133 21.85 14.87 27.95
N THR A 134 21.87 14.03 26.91
CA THR A 134 22.84 14.16 25.79
C THR A 134 22.13 14.34 24.44
N LEU A 135 22.58 15.34 23.66
CA LEU A 135 21.93 15.74 22.39
C LEU A 135 22.28 14.84 21.18
N ASN A 136 23.34 14.03 21.26
CA ASN A 136 23.87 13.26 20.14
C ASN A 136 23.74 11.76 20.37
N TRP A 137 22.65 11.18 19.88
CA TRP A 137 22.47 9.73 19.78
C TRP A 137 22.18 9.31 18.35
N GLU A 138 22.55 8.08 18.04
CA GLU A 138 22.23 7.48 16.74
C GLU A 138 20.71 7.33 16.56
N ALA A 139 20.22 7.74 15.39
CA ALA A 139 18.79 7.76 15.07
C ALA A 139 18.09 6.40 15.22
N GLN A 140 18.83 5.29 15.10
CA GLN A 140 18.31 3.92 15.19
C GLN A 140 18.21 3.43 16.64
N LYS A 141 19.09 3.87 17.55
CA LYS A 141 18.97 3.61 19.00
C LYS A 141 17.78 4.36 19.58
N ILE A 142 17.59 5.63 19.19
CA ILE A 142 16.42 6.43 19.56
C ILE A 142 15.11 5.75 19.10
N SER A 143 15.09 5.13 17.93
CA SER A 143 13.91 4.44 17.37
C SER A 143 13.38 3.31 18.29
N PHE A 144 14.25 2.47 18.86
CA PHE A 144 13.83 1.43 19.82
C PHE A 144 13.24 2.03 21.09
N PHE A 145 14.00 2.92 21.76
CA PHE A 145 13.57 3.52 23.03
C PHE A 145 12.32 4.39 22.85
N PHE A 146 12.19 5.10 21.73
CA PHE A 146 10.95 5.81 21.36
C PHE A 146 9.76 4.86 21.26
N SER A 147 9.93 3.71 20.59
CA SER A 147 8.84 2.75 20.39
C SER A 147 8.47 2.04 21.69
N PHE A 148 9.46 1.71 22.54
CA PHE A 148 9.29 1.20 23.90
C PHE A 148 8.50 2.20 24.77
N ALA A 149 8.99 3.44 24.87
CA ALA A 149 8.38 4.51 25.65
C ALA A 149 6.94 4.80 25.21
N LEU A 150 6.71 4.94 23.89
CA LEU A 150 5.39 5.19 23.33
C LEU A 150 4.42 4.05 23.63
N SER A 151 4.86 2.79 23.50
CA SER A 151 4.03 1.64 23.81
C SER A 151 3.69 1.54 25.30
N PHE A 152 4.59 1.95 26.20
CA PHE A 152 4.33 1.98 27.64
C PHE A 152 3.22 2.97 27.96
N VAL A 153 3.35 4.19 27.43
CA VAL A 153 2.39 5.28 27.64
C VAL A 153 1.01 4.97 27.07
N LEU A 154 0.94 4.45 25.84
CA LEU A 154 -0.35 4.10 25.24
C LEU A 154 -1.04 2.97 26.01
N ASN A 155 -0.30 1.99 26.52
CA ASN A 155 -0.88 0.99 27.41
C ASN A 155 -1.35 1.59 28.74
N LYS A 156 -0.61 2.55 29.32
CA LYS A 156 -1.02 3.27 30.53
C LYS A 156 -2.32 4.05 30.36
N LEU A 157 -2.43 4.80 29.27
CA LEU A 157 -3.59 5.66 29.02
C LEU A 157 -4.85 4.86 28.71
N PHE A 158 -4.73 3.75 27.98
CA PHE A 158 -5.90 3.09 27.39
C PHE A 158 -6.22 1.70 27.95
N GLN A 159 -5.62 1.32 29.08
CA GLN A 159 -5.96 0.09 29.82
C GLN A 159 -7.46 -0.04 30.14
N LYS A 160 -8.20 1.07 30.19
CA LYS A 160 -9.64 1.10 30.54
C LYS A 160 -10.58 1.50 29.39
N ASN A 161 -10.07 1.91 28.22
CA ASN A 161 -10.91 2.34 27.08
C ASN A 161 -10.37 1.84 25.72
N TRP A 162 -10.77 0.62 25.36
CA TRP A 162 -10.26 -0.08 24.16
C TRP A 162 -10.68 0.55 22.83
N GLU A 163 -11.84 1.20 22.76
CA GLU A 163 -12.28 1.89 21.54
C GLU A 163 -11.43 3.13 21.25
N GLU A 164 -11.03 3.83 22.30
CA GLU A 164 -10.18 5.01 22.22
C GLU A 164 -8.75 4.65 21.83
N PHE A 165 -8.22 3.56 22.39
CA PHE A 165 -6.95 2.96 21.94
C PHE A 165 -6.94 2.69 20.43
N LYS A 166 -8.01 2.09 19.89
CA LYS A 166 -8.14 1.81 18.45
C LYS A 166 -8.15 3.07 17.60
N LYS A 167 -8.85 4.13 18.04
CA LYS A 167 -8.90 5.41 17.31
C LYS A 167 -7.53 6.08 17.24
N ILE A 168 -6.78 6.06 18.34
CA ILE A 168 -5.46 6.69 18.41
C ILE A 168 -4.43 5.93 17.61
N THR A 169 -4.42 4.61 17.73
CA THR A 169 -3.53 3.77 16.93
C THR A 169 -3.80 3.95 15.44
N GLN A 170 -5.08 4.04 15.02
CA GLN A 170 -5.45 4.41 13.66
C GLN A 170 -4.94 5.80 13.25
N LYS A 171 -5.12 6.82 14.11
CA LYS A 171 -4.67 8.20 13.85
C LYS A 171 -3.14 8.32 13.74
N LEU A 172 -2.41 7.54 14.54
CA LEU A 172 -0.95 7.43 14.49
C LEU A 172 -0.46 6.49 13.38
N ASN A 173 -1.37 5.85 12.63
CA ASN A 173 -1.07 4.84 11.61
C ASN A 173 -0.22 3.67 12.15
N LEU A 174 -0.51 3.25 13.38
CA LEU A 174 0.10 2.12 14.07
C LEU A 174 -0.89 0.96 14.10
N ASP A 175 -0.43 -0.23 13.71
CA ASP A 175 -1.20 -1.45 13.90
C ASP A 175 -1.05 -1.97 15.33
N LYS A 176 -1.99 -2.78 15.83
CA LYS A 176 -1.88 -3.45 17.15
C LYS A 176 -0.55 -4.18 17.33
N LYS A 177 -0.07 -4.82 16.26
CA LYS A 177 1.21 -5.57 16.24
C LYS A 177 2.43 -4.68 16.45
N ASP A 178 2.33 -3.39 16.14
CA ASP A 178 3.43 -2.43 16.30
C ASP A 178 3.62 -2.09 17.80
N LEU A 179 2.55 -2.12 18.59
CA LEU A 179 2.58 -1.84 20.03
C LEU A 179 2.75 -3.09 20.91
N ASN A 180 3.31 -4.17 20.37
CA ASN A 180 3.39 -5.45 21.05
C ASN A 180 4.41 -5.51 22.21
N TYR A 181 4.96 -4.39 22.70
CA TYR A 181 6.01 -4.39 23.73
C TYR A 181 5.58 -5.01 25.07
N TYR A 182 4.35 -4.73 25.52
CA TYR A 182 3.86 -5.09 26.85
C TYR A 182 2.55 -5.89 26.79
N TYR A 183 2.63 -7.13 26.29
CA TYR A 183 1.48 -8.05 26.33
C TYR A 183 1.35 -8.79 27.68
N ASP A 184 2.38 -8.71 28.53
CA ASP A 184 2.42 -9.32 29.85
C ASP A 184 2.29 -8.27 30.95
N ASP A 185 1.32 -8.47 31.82
CA ASP A 185 0.95 -7.55 32.89
C ASP A 185 2.05 -7.42 33.96
N GLU A 186 2.88 -8.43 34.17
CA GLU A 186 3.86 -8.44 35.26
C GLU A 186 5.00 -7.44 35.02
N PHE A 187 5.64 -7.49 33.86
CA PHE A 187 6.73 -6.56 33.53
C PHE A 187 6.25 -5.12 33.43
N TYR A 188 5.06 -4.90 32.85
CA TYR A 188 4.44 -3.58 32.79
C TYR A 188 4.15 -3.01 34.19
N LYS A 189 3.63 -3.83 35.12
CA LYS A 189 3.41 -3.44 36.52
C LYS A 189 4.72 -3.05 37.21
N LYS A 190 5.79 -3.82 36.98
CA LYS A 190 7.12 -3.52 37.55
C LYS A 190 7.69 -2.19 37.04
N ILE A 191 7.59 -1.89 35.75
CA ILE A 191 7.95 -0.57 35.22
C ILE A 191 7.09 0.52 35.85
N SER A 192 5.76 0.32 35.89
CA SER A 192 4.81 1.31 36.41
C SER A 192 5.04 1.64 37.90
N ASN A 193 5.49 0.65 38.67
CA ASN A 193 5.77 0.78 40.10
C ASN A 193 7.22 1.19 40.42
N HIS A 194 8.09 1.27 39.41
CA HIS A 194 9.47 1.74 39.60
C HIS A 194 9.47 3.24 39.92
N SER A 195 10.33 3.67 40.85
CA SER A 195 10.28 5.01 41.46
C SER A 195 10.47 6.16 40.47
N ASN A 196 11.42 6.03 39.54
CA ASN A 196 11.83 7.12 38.63
C ASN A 196 11.52 6.83 37.15
N LEU A 197 11.83 5.62 36.68
CA LEU A 197 11.66 5.19 35.29
C LEU A 197 10.39 5.67 34.55
N PRO A 198 9.14 5.56 35.07
CA PRO A 198 7.97 6.09 34.38
C PRO A 198 8.05 7.59 34.08
N LYS A 199 8.58 8.39 35.02
CA LYS A 199 8.72 9.84 34.85
C LYS A 199 9.76 10.17 33.78
N ILE A 200 10.88 9.47 33.79
CA ILE A 200 11.98 9.68 32.84
C ILE A 200 11.57 9.26 31.41
N ILE A 201 10.77 8.18 31.27
CA ILE A 201 10.18 7.77 29.99
C ILE A 201 9.25 8.85 29.42
N ILE A 202 8.45 9.50 30.28
CA ILE A 202 7.56 10.60 29.86
C ILE A 202 8.40 11.80 29.41
N GLU A 203 9.39 12.23 30.21
CA GLU A 203 10.29 13.33 29.87
C GLU A 203 11.00 13.09 28.52
N PHE A 204 11.42 11.84 28.26
CA PHE A 204 12.03 11.46 27.00
C PHE A 204 11.11 11.66 25.80
N LEU A 205 9.83 11.26 25.92
CA LEU A 205 8.85 11.47 24.85
C LEU A 205 8.57 12.96 24.62
N GLU A 206 8.46 13.74 25.69
CA GLU A 206 8.24 15.18 25.62
C GLU A 206 9.39 15.92 24.94
N LYS A 207 10.65 15.58 25.26
CA LYS A 207 11.85 16.09 24.55
C LYS A 207 11.87 15.74 23.06
N ASN A 208 11.11 14.73 22.64
CA ASN A 208 10.97 14.30 21.25
C ASN A 208 9.64 14.78 20.61
N ASP A 209 9.09 15.89 21.10
CA ASP A 209 7.83 16.52 20.66
C ASP A 209 6.59 15.60 20.80
N PHE A 210 6.60 14.67 21.77
CA PHE A 210 5.50 13.75 22.01
C PHE A 210 4.91 13.95 23.42
N HIS A 211 4.04 14.94 23.55
CA HIS A 211 3.36 15.26 24.80
C HIS A 211 2.10 14.40 24.99
N ILE A 212 2.10 13.63 26.07
CA ILE A 212 1.07 12.62 26.37
C ILE A 212 -0.26 13.30 26.72
N GLU A 213 -0.21 14.33 27.56
CA GLU A 213 -1.37 15.10 28.00
C GLU A 213 -2.08 15.77 26.81
N LYS A 214 -1.29 16.33 25.87
CA LYS A 214 -1.83 16.89 24.61
C LYS A 214 -2.57 15.85 23.76
N ILE A 215 -2.22 14.57 23.81
CA ILE A 215 -2.89 13.55 22.96
C ILE A 215 -4.27 13.23 23.51
N SER A 216 -4.40 13.03 24.82
CA SER A 216 -5.71 12.83 25.46
C SER A 216 -6.58 14.07 25.32
N GLU A 217 -6.03 15.25 25.61
CA GLU A 217 -6.74 16.53 25.45
C GLU A 217 -7.21 16.74 24.01
N ASN A 218 -6.36 16.45 23.01
CA ASN A 218 -6.71 16.62 21.60
C ASN A 218 -7.88 15.74 21.13
N ILE A 219 -8.15 14.62 21.79
CA ILE A 219 -9.20 13.68 21.40
C ILE A 219 -10.56 14.08 21.98
N ASP A 220 -10.56 14.52 23.24
CA ASP A 220 -11.74 15.14 23.84
C ASP A 220 -12.05 16.47 23.17
N LEU A 221 -11.01 17.27 22.85
CA LEU A 221 -11.13 18.45 21.98
C LEU A 221 -11.73 18.08 20.62
N GLU A 222 -11.28 17.04 19.93
CA GLU A 222 -11.79 16.67 18.60
C GLU A 222 -13.29 16.39 18.56
N LYS A 223 -13.85 15.74 19.59
CA LYS A 223 -15.30 15.50 19.68
C LYS A 223 -16.07 16.79 20.03
N ASN A 224 -15.51 17.62 20.89
CA ASN A 224 -16.14 18.84 21.38
C ASN A 224 -16.11 19.97 20.33
N VAL A 225 -15.02 20.08 19.57
CA VAL A 225 -14.79 21.11 18.52
C VAL A 225 -15.93 21.18 17.52
N LEU A 226 -16.48 20.03 17.09
CA LEU A 226 -17.57 19.97 16.11
C LEU A 226 -18.85 20.61 16.66
N SER A 227 -19.27 20.20 17.86
CA SER A 227 -20.45 20.77 18.53
C SER A 227 -20.29 22.26 18.84
N HIS A 228 -19.07 22.70 19.15
CA HIS A 228 -18.77 24.10 19.44
C HIS A 228 -18.74 24.96 18.16
N TYR A 229 -18.19 24.43 17.08
CA TYR A 229 -18.14 25.10 15.78
C TYR A 229 -19.56 25.47 15.32
N GLU A 230 -20.51 24.52 15.36
CA GLU A 230 -21.90 24.76 14.93
C GLU A 230 -22.61 25.84 15.73
N ASN A 231 -22.44 25.85 17.06
CA ASN A 231 -23.07 26.85 17.93
C ASN A 231 -22.54 28.27 17.65
N THR A 232 -21.24 28.40 17.40
CA THR A 232 -20.63 29.71 17.12
C THR A 232 -20.97 30.23 15.71
N LEU A 233 -21.18 29.34 14.73
CA LEU A 233 -21.62 29.74 13.39
C LEU A 233 -22.95 30.49 13.41
N LEU A 234 -23.90 30.05 14.24
CA LEU A 234 -25.22 30.68 14.35
C LEU A 234 -25.11 32.12 14.88
N PHE A 235 -24.29 32.31 15.92
CA PHE A 235 -24.03 33.63 16.49
C PHE A 235 -23.34 34.56 15.48
N LEU A 236 -22.27 34.10 14.84
CA LEU A 236 -21.56 34.87 13.81
C LEU A 236 -22.50 35.37 12.71
N LYS A 237 -23.42 34.51 12.25
CA LYS A 237 -24.43 34.90 11.25
C LYS A 237 -25.35 36.01 11.75
N GLN A 238 -25.76 35.98 13.02
CA GLN A 238 -26.56 37.05 13.61
C GLN A 238 -25.78 38.37 13.65
N THR A 239 -24.54 38.35 14.17
CA THR A 239 -23.67 39.54 14.26
C THR A 239 -23.37 40.18 12.90
N ILE A 240 -23.24 39.35 11.86
CA ILE A 240 -23.00 39.81 10.47
C ILE A 240 -24.24 40.52 9.90
N ASN A 241 -25.44 40.04 10.23
CA ASN A 241 -26.72 40.57 9.72
C ASN A 241 -27.15 41.89 10.39
N ASP A 242 -26.53 42.26 11.52
CA ASP A 242 -26.78 43.53 12.19
C ASP A 242 -26.22 44.70 11.37
N LYS A 243 -27.13 45.45 10.74
CA LYS A 243 -26.84 46.55 9.80
C LYS A 243 -25.97 47.68 10.39
N GLU A 244 -25.90 47.82 11.72
CA GLU A 244 -25.11 48.85 12.40
C GLU A 244 -23.59 48.62 12.32
N ASN A 245 -23.13 47.39 12.05
CA ASN A 245 -21.70 47.07 11.94
C ASN A 245 -21.09 47.38 10.55
N LEU A 246 -21.87 47.96 9.64
CA LEU A 246 -21.43 48.42 8.31
C LEU A 246 -20.71 49.78 8.40
N ILE A 247 -19.67 49.89 9.24
CA ILE A 247 -18.85 51.09 9.29
C ILE A 247 -18.01 51.18 8.01
N GLY A 248 -18.52 51.97 7.07
CA GLY A 248 -17.80 52.68 6.01
C GLY A 248 -16.80 51.86 5.22
N PHE A 249 -17.23 51.31 4.08
CA PHE A 249 -16.29 50.91 3.04
C PHE A 249 -15.39 52.10 2.71
N PRO A 250 -14.05 51.95 2.72
CA PRO A 250 -13.17 53.03 2.30
C PRO A 250 -13.59 53.55 0.92
N GLU A 251 -13.61 54.86 0.71
CA GLU A 251 -13.74 55.41 -0.63
C GLU A 251 -12.65 54.80 -1.53
N LYS A 252 -12.98 54.51 -2.80
CA LYS A 252 -12.05 53.95 -3.80
C LYS A 252 -10.71 54.69 -3.70
N ARG A 253 -9.73 54.11 -3.01
CA ARG A 253 -8.34 54.52 -3.21
C ARG A 253 -8.08 54.27 -4.69
N LYS A 254 -7.49 55.22 -5.40
CA LYS A 254 -6.94 54.99 -6.73
C LYS A 254 -5.95 53.83 -6.60
N ILE A 255 -6.43 52.62 -6.83
CA ILE A 255 -5.58 51.45 -7.05
C ILE A 255 -4.96 51.74 -8.41
N ILE A 256 -3.76 52.32 -8.35
CA ILE A 256 -2.90 52.51 -9.51
C ILE A 256 -2.64 51.10 -10.02
N HIS A 257 -2.95 50.82 -11.28
CA HIS A 257 -2.63 49.57 -11.96
C HIS A 257 -1.16 49.60 -12.45
N PRO A 258 -0.18 48.98 -11.78
CA PRO A 258 1.01 48.46 -12.42
C PRO A 258 0.84 46.96 -12.66
N SER A 259 1.59 46.43 -13.62
CA SER A 259 1.59 45.05 -14.11
C SER A 259 1.94 43.94 -13.10
N SER A 260 2.03 44.24 -11.80
CA SER A 260 2.17 43.29 -10.68
C SER A 260 1.94 44.00 -9.34
N GLU A 261 0.84 43.72 -8.65
CA GLU A 261 0.52 44.30 -7.32
C GLU A 261 0.88 43.31 -6.19
N THR A 262 1.63 43.78 -5.19
CA THR A 262 1.91 43.03 -3.95
C THR A 262 0.77 43.25 -2.97
N PHE A 263 0.12 42.16 -2.55
CA PHE A 263 -0.98 42.18 -1.59
C PHE A 263 -0.55 41.59 -0.26
N ASN A 264 -0.98 42.22 0.83
CA ASN A 264 -1.27 41.47 2.05
C ASN A 264 -2.73 40.98 2.04
N LEU A 265 -3.08 40.09 2.98
CA LEU A 265 -4.39 39.45 2.96
C LEU A 265 -5.55 40.43 3.15
N ALA A 266 -5.40 41.42 4.04
CA ALA A 266 -6.41 42.47 4.23
C ALA A 266 -6.63 43.29 2.94
N ASN A 267 -5.54 43.71 2.28
CA ASN A 267 -5.61 44.45 1.01
C ASN A 267 -6.24 43.60 -0.10
N PHE A 268 -5.97 42.29 -0.12
CA PHE A 268 -6.59 41.38 -1.08
C PHE A 268 -8.11 41.24 -0.86
N PHE A 269 -8.57 41.16 0.39
CA PHE A 269 -10.01 41.11 0.68
C PHE A 269 -10.71 42.39 0.24
N TRP A 270 -10.11 43.55 0.47
CA TRP A 270 -10.60 44.81 -0.08
C TRP A 270 -10.59 44.83 -1.60
N TYR A 271 -9.54 44.31 -2.24
CA TYR A 271 -9.46 44.18 -3.69
C TYR A 271 -10.63 43.36 -4.25
N ILE A 272 -10.97 42.21 -3.64
CA ILE A 272 -12.14 41.40 -4.03
C ILE A 272 -13.41 42.23 -3.96
N TYR A 273 -13.62 42.98 -2.88
CA TYR A 273 -14.82 43.80 -2.70
C TYR A 273 -14.98 44.88 -3.77
N TYR A 274 -13.90 45.63 -4.06
CA TYR A 274 -13.93 46.72 -5.05
C TYR A 274 -13.99 46.20 -6.48
N ASN A 275 -13.39 45.04 -6.75
CA ASN A 275 -13.37 44.40 -8.07
C ASN A 275 -14.40 43.29 -8.19
N ARG A 276 -15.49 43.31 -7.42
CA ARG A 276 -16.56 42.30 -7.45
C ARG A 276 -17.19 42.02 -8.83
N ASN A 277 -16.96 42.91 -9.80
CA ASN A 277 -17.39 42.74 -11.20
C ASN A 277 -16.36 41.96 -12.05
N GLN A 278 -15.09 41.93 -11.65
CA GLN A 278 -14.05 41.07 -12.22
C GLN A 278 -14.13 39.71 -11.53
N LYS A 279 -14.19 38.64 -12.30
CA LYS A 279 -14.42 37.30 -11.80
C LYS A 279 -13.19 36.43 -11.96
N LEU A 280 -12.73 35.79 -10.90
CA LEU A 280 -11.68 34.77 -10.91
C LEU A 280 -12.28 33.37 -11.06
N LYS A 281 -12.14 32.74 -12.21
CA LYS A 281 -12.52 31.34 -12.42
C LYS A 281 -11.42 30.40 -11.92
N ILE A 282 -11.79 29.34 -11.21
CA ILE A 282 -10.89 28.20 -10.99
C ILE A 282 -11.11 27.24 -12.17
N PRO A 283 -10.12 26.98 -13.04
CA PRO A 283 -10.31 26.12 -14.21
C PRO A 283 -10.44 24.63 -13.86
N VAL A 284 -11.17 23.84 -14.65
CA VAL A 284 -11.38 22.39 -14.42
C VAL A 284 -10.10 21.60 -14.23
N PHE A 285 -9.05 21.98 -14.97
CA PHE A 285 -7.76 21.30 -14.93
C PHE A 285 -7.03 21.45 -13.59
N GLN A 286 -7.48 22.36 -12.74
CA GLN A 286 -6.95 22.47 -11.40
C GLN A 286 -7.24 21.23 -10.55
N ARG A 287 -6.29 20.90 -9.66
CA ARG A 287 -6.42 19.78 -8.73
C ARG A 287 -7.30 20.12 -7.53
N LYS A 288 -7.93 19.08 -6.98
CA LYS A 288 -8.57 19.12 -5.66
C LYS A 288 -7.56 19.51 -4.56
N ILE A 289 -8.04 19.90 -3.38
CA ILE A 289 -7.13 20.29 -2.30
C ILE A 289 -6.19 19.11 -1.99
N SER A 290 -4.89 19.33 -2.10
CA SER A 290 -3.89 18.25 -2.00
C SER A 290 -3.10 18.35 -0.69
N TRP A 291 -2.99 19.54 -0.11
CA TRP A 291 -2.22 19.83 1.10
C TRP A 291 -2.55 18.86 2.23
N THR A 292 -1.51 18.46 2.96
CA THR A 292 -1.61 17.54 4.09
C THR A 292 -1.56 18.34 5.39
N LYS A 293 -2.01 17.75 6.50
CA LYS A 293 -1.90 18.31 7.85
C LYS A 293 -0.55 18.96 8.13
N ASN A 294 0.56 18.29 7.76
CA ASN A 294 1.91 18.81 7.99
C ASN A 294 2.18 20.10 7.22
N ILE A 295 1.74 20.21 5.97
CA ILE A 295 1.95 21.42 5.15
C ILE A 295 1.14 22.58 5.75
N VAL A 296 -0.11 22.30 6.14
CA VAL A 296 -0.99 23.29 6.79
C VAL A 296 -0.41 23.76 8.12
N TYR A 297 0.11 22.84 8.94
CA TYR A 297 0.70 23.18 10.25
C TYR A 297 1.98 24.00 10.09
N ASN A 298 2.82 23.68 9.11
CA ASN A 298 4.00 24.49 8.84
C ASN A 298 3.62 25.94 8.48
N LEU A 299 2.60 26.14 7.66
CA LEU A 299 2.10 27.49 7.35
C LEU A 299 1.61 28.21 8.62
N LEU A 300 0.86 27.53 9.48
CA LEU A 300 0.37 28.10 10.75
C LEU A 300 1.53 28.47 11.70
N GLU A 301 2.54 27.61 11.82
CA GLU A 301 3.75 27.90 12.60
C GLU A 301 4.54 29.07 12.01
N ASP A 302 4.66 29.17 10.68
CA ASP A 302 5.31 30.31 10.04
C ASP A 302 4.59 31.62 10.38
N ILE A 303 3.24 31.63 10.41
CA ILE A 303 2.45 32.82 10.78
C ILE A 303 2.66 33.16 12.26
N LYS A 304 2.73 32.15 13.12
CA LYS A 304 2.99 32.32 14.56
C LYS A 304 4.39 32.88 14.82
N ASN A 305 5.39 32.41 14.08
CA ASN A 305 6.75 32.93 14.18
C ASN A 305 6.80 34.44 13.85
N VAL A 306 5.98 34.89 12.90
CA VAL A 306 5.86 36.31 12.54
C VAL A 306 5.08 37.11 13.60
N SER A 307 4.07 36.51 14.23
CA SER A 307 3.36 37.14 15.35
C SER A 307 4.24 37.32 16.59
N ASP A 308 5.17 36.39 16.80
CA ASP A 308 6.12 36.40 17.92
C ASP A 308 7.40 37.23 17.61
N TYR A 309 7.39 38.01 16.51
CA TYR A 309 8.49 38.87 16.04
C TYR A 309 9.81 38.13 15.72
N THR A 310 9.78 36.81 15.52
CA THR A 310 10.97 36.04 15.13
C THR A 310 11.27 36.12 13.63
N ARG A 311 10.31 36.65 12.84
CA ARG A 311 10.43 36.97 11.41
C ARG A 311 9.59 38.20 11.09
N GLU A 312 10.00 39.00 10.11
CA GLU A 312 9.31 40.25 9.76
C GLU A 312 8.01 40.01 8.97
N TYR A 313 8.04 39.12 7.96
CA TYR A 313 6.91 38.83 7.08
C TYR A 313 6.99 37.43 6.45
N ILE A 314 5.90 36.98 5.84
CA ILE A 314 5.82 35.75 5.05
C ILE A 314 5.53 36.12 3.60
N TYR A 315 6.33 35.59 2.66
CA TYR A 315 6.02 35.65 1.24
C TYR A 315 5.49 34.30 0.76
N LEU A 316 4.24 34.25 0.30
CA LEU A 316 3.58 33.03 -0.17
C LEU A 316 3.76 32.75 -1.66
N GLY A 317 4.39 33.66 -2.40
CA GLY A 317 4.62 33.52 -3.83
C GLY A 317 3.59 34.25 -4.69
N VAL A 318 3.38 33.73 -5.90
CA VAL A 318 2.55 34.35 -6.93
C VAL A 318 1.20 33.64 -7.05
N LEU A 319 0.14 34.42 -7.27
CA LEU A 319 -1.16 33.98 -7.75
C LEU A 319 -1.26 34.38 -9.23
N THR A 320 -1.09 33.40 -10.11
CA THR A 320 -1.03 33.61 -11.56
C THR A 320 -2.42 33.50 -12.15
N CYS A 321 -2.84 34.53 -12.88
CA CYS A 321 -4.12 34.65 -13.55
C CYS A 321 -3.95 34.79 -15.06
N THR A 322 -4.87 34.26 -15.86
CA THR A 322 -4.94 34.50 -17.33
C THR A 322 -6.31 35.03 -17.71
N ALA A 323 -6.39 35.97 -18.65
CA ALA A 323 -7.68 36.48 -19.13
C ALA A 323 -8.44 35.41 -19.95
N LEU A 324 -9.72 35.20 -19.65
CA LEU A 324 -10.56 34.20 -20.30
C LEU A 324 -11.08 34.77 -21.62
N ASN A 325 -10.71 34.17 -22.76
CA ASN A 325 -11.13 34.61 -24.11
C ASN A 325 -10.96 36.12 -24.37
N ASN A 326 -9.84 36.70 -23.91
CA ASN A 326 -9.56 38.15 -23.97
C ASN A 326 -10.57 39.05 -23.21
N ASN A 327 -11.47 38.47 -22.42
CA ASN A 327 -12.39 39.21 -21.57
C ASN A 327 -11.71 39.57 -20.25
N LYS A 328 -11.30 40.84 -20.11
CA LYS A 328 -10.63 41.35 -18.89
C LYS A 328 -11.48 41.23 -17.62
N ASN A 329 -12.79 41.03 -17.74
CA ASN A 329 -13.68 40.82 -16.60
C ASN A 329 -13.67 39.38 -16.07
N PHE A 330 -13.02 38.43 -16.75
CA PHE A 330 -12.97 37.02 -16.39
C PHE A 330 -11.52 36.54 -16.43
N LYS A 331 -11.01 36.03 -15.31
CA LYS A 331 -9.62 35.57 -15.19
C LYS A 331 -9.54 34.16 -14.62
N ASN A 332 -8.81 33.27 -15.25
CA ASN A 332 -8.55 31.91 -14.78
C ASN A 332 -7.37 31.89 -13.81
N ILE A 333 -7.54 31.33 -12.61
CA ILE A 333 -6.45 31.12 -11.65
C ILE A 333 -5.66 29.88 -12.06
N ILE A 334 -4.41 30.08 -12.48
CA ILE A 334 -3.53 29.03 -12.99
C ILE A 334 -2.60 28.51 -11.88
N ASP A 335 -2.16 29.37 -10.96
CA ASP A 335 -1.38 28.94 -9.79
C ASP A 335 -1.80 29.70 -8.53
N GLY A 336 -1.54 29.11 -7.36
CA GLY A 336 -1.83 29.70 -6.05
C GLY A 336 -3.16 29.28 -5.44
N GLN A 337 -3.99 28.48 -6.12
CA GLN A 337 -5.29 28.03 -5.62
C GLN A 337 -5.20 27.33 -4.26
N GLN A 338 -4.22 26.43 -4.07
CA GLN A 338 -4.07 25.66 -2.83
C GLN A 338 -3.77 26.58 -1.64
N ARG A 339 -2.84 27.53 -1.83
CA ARG A 339 -2.47 28.56 -0.84
C ARG A 339 -3.68 29.41 -0.49
N LEU A 340 -4.37 29.95 -1.49
CA LEU A 340 -5.53 30.81 -1.30
C LEU A 340 -6.67 30.08 -0.58
N SER A 341 -6.98 28.85 -0.98
CA SER A 341 -8.03 28.03 -0.35
C SER A 341 -7.70 27.79 1.12
N THR A 342 -6.45 27.43 1.44
CA THR A 342 -6.02 27.24 2.83
C THR A 342 -6.06 28.53 3.65
N LEU A 343 -5.65 29.67 3.10
CA LEU A 343 -5.77 30.96 3.79
C LEU A 343 -7.22 31.29 4.13
N LEU A 344 -8.16 31.05 3.21
CA LEU A 344 -9.58 31.26 3.47
C LEU A 344 -10.14 30.32 4.54
N LEU A 345 -9.68 29.05 4.59
CA LEU A 345 -10.01 28.13 5.70
C LEU A 345 -9.45 28.61 7.04
N ILE A 346 -8.21 29.12 7.07
CA ILE A 346 -7.60 29.67 8.28
C ILE A 346 -8.38 30.90 8.76
N PHE A 347 -8.70 31.83 7.85
CA PHE A 347 -9.52 33.00 8.16
C PHE A 347 -10.84 32.60 8.82
N ASN A 348 -11.57 31.65 8.22
CA ASN A 348 -12.84 31.18 8.76
C ASN A 348 -12.67 30.52 10.15
N ALA A 349 -11.70 29.61 10.29
CA ALA A 349 -11.43 28.93 11.56
C ALA A 349 -11.07 29.92 12.68
N LEU A 350 -10.25 30.93 12.38
CA LEU A 350 -9.90 32.00 13.32
C LEU A 350 -11.12 32.82 13.71
N SER A 351 -11.97 33.20 12.75
CA SER A 351 -13.20 33.96 13.03
C SER A 351 -14.14 33.18 13.94
N VAL A 352 -14.33 31.90 13.68
CA VAL A 352 -15.16 31.03 14.52
C VAL A 352 -14.56 30.86 15.91
N PHE A 353 -13.25 30.61 16.01
CA PHE A 353 -12.61 30.48 17.32
C PHE A 353 -12.71 31.76 18.15
N THR A 354 -12.48 32.93 17.56
CA THR A 354 -12.45 34.25 18.24
C THR A 354 -13.78 34.60 18.92
N LEU A 355 -14.92 34.14 18.38
CA LEU A 355 -16.26 34.37 18.95
C LEU A 355 -16.87 33.11 19.58
N SER A 356 -16.04 32.18 20.07
CA SER A 356 -16.53 31.00 20.77
C SER A 356 -16.74 31.28 22.27
N LYS A 357 -18.01 31.34 22.69
CA LYS A 357 -18.40 31.46 24.11
C LYS A 357 -17.98 30.26 24.98
N ASN A 358 -17.52 29.17 24.37
CA ASN A 358 -17.00 28.00 25.11
C ASN A 358 -15.53 28.14 25.49
N PHE A 359 -14.78 29.03 24.83
CA PHE A 359 -13.35 29.24 25.08
C PHE A 359 -13.06 30.56 25.79
N PHE A 360 -14.00 31.50 25.75
CA PHE A 360 -13.84 32.84 26.30
C PHE A 360 -15.00 33.17 27.23
N SER A 361 -14.69 33.85 28.33
CA SER A 361 -15.68 34.45 29.22
C SER A 361 -16.51 35.53 28.50
N GLU A 362 -17.63 35.97 29.09
CA GLU A 362 -18.46 37.02 28.50
C GLU A 362 -17.68 38.34 28.30
N GLU A 363 -16.79 38.69 29.21
CA GLU A 363 -15.96 39.90 29.12
C GLU A 363 -14.92 39.78 28.00
N GLU A 364 -14.20 38.66 27.91
CA GLU A 364 -13.25 38.39 26.82
C GLU A 364 -13.94 38.35 25.46
N PHE A 365 -15.17 37.84 25.41
CA PHE A 365 -15.99 37.78 24.22
C PHE A 365 -16.32 39.18 23.67
N GLU A 366 -16.74 40.12 24.52
CA GLU A 366 -17.00 41.50 24.10
C GLU A 366 -15.72 42.19 23.60
N ILE A 367 -14.58 41.98 24.28
CA ILE A 367 -13.27 42.48 23.83
C ILE A 367 -12.90 41.89 22.45
N ASN A 368 -13.12 40.59 22.25
CA ASN A 368 -12.90 39.91 20.97
C ASN A 368 -13.79 40.49 19.85
N LEU A 369 -15.06 40.75 20.16
CA LEU A 369 -16.01 41.34 19.22
C LEU A 369 -15.56 42.74 18.81
N GLU A 370 -15.15 43.57 19.76
CA GLU A 370 -14.64 44.92 19.51
C GLU A 370 -13.35 44.90 18.69
N PHE A 371 -12.42 43.99 19.00
CA PHE A 371 -11.21 43.75 18.19
C PHE A 371 -11.58 43.40 16.74
N MET A 372 -12.52 42.48 16.53
CA MET A 372 -12.96 42.09 15.19
C MET A 372 -13.62 43.24 14.40
N LYS A 373 -14.30 44.17 15.07
CA LYS A 373 -14.84 45.38 14.45
C LYS A 373 -13.72 46.35 14.05
N ASN A 374 -12.77 46.59 14.95
CA ASN A 374 -11.65 47.50 14.72
C ASN A 374 -10.74 47.02 13.58
N GLU A 375 -10.42 45.72 13.54
CA GLU A 375 -9.64 45.09 12.46
C GLU A 375 -10.43 44.77 11.19
N LYS A 376 -11.69 45.22 11.11
CA LYS A 376 -12.57 45.04 9.94
C LYS A 376 -12.82 43.57 9.58
N ILE A 377 -12.62 42.65 10.50
CA ILE A 377 -12.84 41.21 10.30
C ILE A 377 -14.32 40.91 10.01
N ILE A 378 -15.24 41.59 10.71
CA ILE A 378 -16.68 41.50 10.44
C ILE A 378 -17.02 41.98 9.02
N SER A 379 -16.36 43.03 8.54
CA SER A 379 -16.52 43.52 7.17
C SER A 379 -16.00 42.50 6.15
N PHE A 380 -14.87 41.84 6.42
CA PHE A 380 -14.35 40.77 5.56
C PHE A 380 -15.26 39.54 5.55
N LEU A 381 -15.80 39.12 6.69
CA LEU A 381 -16.80 38.04 6.76
C LEU A 381 -18.04 38.35 5.92
N ASN A 382 -18.50 39.60 5.90
CA ASN A 382 -19.59 40.08 5.06
C ASN A 382 -19.30 39.96 3.55
N ILE A 383 -18.04 40.05 3.11
CA ILE A 383 -17.67 39.81 1.70
C ILE A 383 -17.91 38.33 1.34
N PHE A 384 -17.70 37.43 2.29
CA PHE A 384 -17.69 35.99 2.03
C PHE A 384 -19.05 35.32 2.25
N ASN A 385 -19.87 35.85 3.16
CA ASN A 385 -21.17 35.31 3.51
C ASN A 385 -22.31 35.86 2.62
N LYS A 386 -23.43 35.14 2.54
CA LYS A 386 -24.65 35.61 1.87
C LYS A 386 -25.39 36.61 2.77
N SER A 387 -25.73 37.77 2.22
CA SER A 387 -26.53 38.81 2.87
C SER A 387 -28.00 38.40 3.07
N SER A 388 -28.53 37.52 2.22
CA SER A 388 -29.88 36.96 2.32
C SER A 388 -29.99 35.60 1.62
N ASP A 389 -31.03 34.80 1.91
CA ASP A 389 -31.25 33.49 1.29
C ASP A 389 -31.41 33.53 -0.24
N ASN A 390 -31.79 34.69 -0.79
CA ASN A 390 -32.00 34.91 -2.22
C ASN A 390 -30.82 35.61 -2.92
N GLU A 391 -29.78 36.04 -2.19
CA GLU A 391 -28.61 36.70 -2.75
C GLU A 391 -27.37 35.81 -2.70
N ASN A 392 -26.52 35.99 -3.71
CA ASN A 392 -25.24 35.32 -3.79
C ASN A 392 -24.16 36.15 -3.08
N SER A 393 -23.28 35.53 -2.30
CA SER A 393 -22.17 36.24 -1.65
C SER A 393 -21.23 36.87 -2.68
N ILE A 394 -20.45 37.88 -2.27
CA ILE A 394 -19.48 38.51 -3.17
C ILE A 394 -18.47 37.47 -3.66
N ILE A 395 -18.03 36.54 -2.80
CA ILE A 395 -17.20 35.41 -3.23
C ILE A 395 -17.88 34.55 -4.29
N TYR A 396 -19.16 34.23 -4.14
CA TYR A 396 -19.87 33.39 -5.11
C TYR A 396 -19.96 34.07 -6.48
N ASN A 397 -20.04 35.40 -6.49
CA ASN A 397 -20.05 36.19 -7.73
C ASN A 397 -18.65 36.41 -8.29
N TYR A 398 -17.65 36.53 -7.41
CA TYR A 398 -16.25 36.77 -7.75
C TYR A 398 -15.55 35.51 -8.23
N PHE A 399 -15.77 34.34 -7.61
CA PHE A 399 -15.17 33.09 -8.07
C PHE A 399 -16.10 32.32 -9.02
N ILE A 400 -15.66 32.12 -10.27
CA ILE A 400 -16.43 31.31 -11.24
C ILE A 400 -16.07 29.83 -11.11
N ARG A 401 -17.12 29.02 -11.20
CA ARG A 401 -17.22 27.70 -10.59
C ARG A 401 -16.81 26.57 -11.52
N ILE A 402 -16.34 25.50 -10.89
CA ILE A 402 -16.55 24.14 -11.36
C ILE A 402 -17.59 23.53 -10.42
N GLN A 403 -18.82 23.35 -10.88
CA GLN A 403 -19.82 22.63 -10.08
C GLN A 403 -19.52 21.12 -10.11
N GLY A 404 -19.97 20.35 -9.10
CA GLY A 404 -19.82 18.88 -9.07
C GLY A 404 -18.57 18.34 -8.37
N ASN A 405 -17.82 19.18 -7.67
CA ASN A 405 -16.69 18.77 -6.83
C ASN A 405 -17.09 18.82 -5.35
N ASN A 406 -17.13 17.67 -4.67
CA ASN A 406 -17.49 17.57 -3.24
C ASN A 406 -16.63 18.46 -2.33
N ASP A 407 -15.32 18.63 -2.63
CA ASP A 407 -14.46 19.51 -1.83
C ASP A 407 -14.89 20.97 -2.00
N TYR A 408 -15.31 21.38 -3.20
CA TYR A 408 -15.82 22.74 -3.43
C TYR A 408 -17.13 22.97 -2.68
N GLU A 409 -18.08 22.02 -2.73
CA GLU A 409 -19.37 22.15 -2.03
C GLU A 409 -19.16 22.33 -0.52
N GLU A 410 -18.22 21.57 0.05
CA GLU A 410 -17.92 21.68 1.47
C GLU A 410 -17.15 22.98 1.79
N PHE A 411 -16.24 23.41 0.90
CA PHE A 411 -15.56 24.71 1.03
C PHE A 411 -16.53 25.89 0.97
N GLU A 412 -17.54 25.83 0.08
CA GLU A 412 -18.59 26.83 -0.02
C GLU A 412 -19.43 26.90 1.27
N LYS A 413 -19.72 25.77 1.91
CA LYS A 413 -20.42 25.75 3.21
C LYS A 413 -19.60 26.46 4.29
N VAL A 414 -18.30 26.19 4.36
CA VAL A 414 -17.39 26.86 5.31
C VAL A 414 -17.43 28.37 5.13
N LEU A 415 -17.28 28.86 3.90
CA LEU A 415 -17.29 30.30 3.61
C LEU A 415 -18.64 30.98 3.90
N ASN A 416 -19.76 30.26 3.71
CA ASN A 416 -21.11 30.74 4.06
C ASN A 416 -21.50 30.45 5.52
N LEU A 417 -20.54 30.07 6.38
CA LEU A 417 -20.76 29.80 7.79
C LEU A 417 -21.88 28.75 8.02
N LYS A 418 -21.95 27.72 7.16
CA LYS A 418 -22.93 26.61 7.24
C LYS A 418 -22.28 25.36 7.84
N ASN A 419 -23.11 24.52 8.46
CA ASN A 419 -22.68 23.23 9.01
C ASN A 419 -22.22 22.28 7.90
N PHE A 420 -21.42 21.28 8.31
CA PHE A 420 -20.94 20.22 7.45
C PHE A 420 -21.98 19.11 7.33
N ASP A 421 -22.19 18.61 6.11
CA ASP A 421 -23.02 17.41 5.91
C ASP A 421 -22.17 16.13 5.91
N LYS A 422 -20.85 16.25 5.65
CA LYS A 422 -19.93 15.10 5.52
C LYS A 422 -18.65 15.33 6.33
N VAL A 423 -18.57 14.74 7.51
CA VAL A 423 -17.37 14.74 8.38
C VAL A 423 -16.11 14.26 7.64
N ASP A 424 -16.24 13.44 6.59
CA ASP A 424 -15.14 12.78 5.88
C ASP A 424 -14.49 13.52 4.70
N SER A 425 -14.99 14.69 4.28
CA SER A 425 -14.37 15.44 3.18
C SER A 425 -12.93 15.88 3.51
N LYS A 426 -12.12 16.22 2.50
CA LYS A 426 -10.76 16.68 2.75
C LYS A 426 -10.73 18.11 3.30
N ILE A 427 -11.67 18.95 2.87
CA ILE A 427 -11.83 20.31 3.37
C ILE A 427 -12.22 20.30 4.85
N SER A 428 -13.19 19.48 5.25
CA SER A 428 -13.57 19.34 6.66
C SER A 428 -12.39 18.87 7.49
N LYS A 429 -11.65 17.85 7.04
CA LYS A 429 -10.41 17.38 7.72
C LYS A 429 -9.36 18.47 7.90
N ILE A 430 -9.10 19.27 6.87
CA ILE A 430 -8.15 20.38 6.96
C ILE A 430 -8.67 21.47 7.91
N LEU A 431 -9.95 21.83 7.85
CA LEU A 431 -10.51 22.81 8.77
C LEU A 431 -10.41 22.32 10.23
N TYR A 432 -10.72 21.05 10.49
CA TYR A 432 -10.55 20.45 11.82
C TYR A 432 -9.10 20.53 12.28
N ASP A 433 -8.15 20.15 11.42
CA ASP A 433 -6.73 20.23 11.73
C ASP A 433 -6.33 21.67 12.11
N ILE A 434 -6.83 22.68 11.38
CA ILE A 434 -6.59 24.10 11.66
C ILE A 434 -7.21 24.51 12.99
N LEU A 435 -8.49 24.20 13.24
CA LEU A 435 -9.20 24.54 14.49
C LEU A 435 -8.49 23.96 15.72
N ILE A 436 -8.10 22.69 15.66
CA ILE A 436 -7.34 22.03 16.74
C ILE A 436 -6.02 22.76 16.99
N TRP A 437 -5.32 23.15 15.92
CA TRP A 437 -4.07 23.88 16.07
C TRP A 437 -4.29 25.26 16.71
N ILE A 438 -5.31 26.01 16.28
CA ILE A 438 -5.68 27.33 16.84
C ILE A 438 -6.01 27.20 18.33
N ILE A 439 -6.88 26.26 18.71
CA ILE A 439 -7.30 26.06 20.09
C ILE A 439 -6.09 25.75 20.98
N ASN A 440 -5.22 24.84 20.54
CA ASN A 440 -4.03 24.47 21.32
C ASN A 440 -3.04 25.62 21.53
N ASN A 441 -3.01 26.61 20.64
CA ASN A 441 -2.07 27.73 20.72
C ASN A 441 -2.66 28.96 21.42
N PHE A 442 -3.99 29.15 21.38
CA PHE A 442 -4.61 30.43 21.76
C PHE A 442 -5.72 30.33 22.81
N LYS A 443 -6.17 29.13 23.21
CA LYS A 443 -7.25 28.96 24.23
C LYS A 443 -7.02 29.71 25.54
N ASN A 444 -5.76 29.94 25.91
CA ASN A 444 -5.38 30.55 27.19
C ASN A 444 -4.76 31.95 27.03
N SER A 445 -4.83 32.58 25.85
CA SER A 445 -4.19 33.91 25.65
C SER A 445 -4.81 34.70 24.50
N GLN A 446 -5.68 35.65 24.86
CA GLN A 446 -6.32 36.59 23.93
C GLN A 446 -5.29 37.50 23.24
N GLN A 447 -4.27 37.99 23.96
CA GLN A 447 -3.24 38.83 23.36
C GLN A 447 -2.46 38.11 22.25
N LYS A 448 -2.12 36.82 22.45
CA LYS A 448 -1.44 36.02 21.42
C LYS A 448 -2.35 35.81 20.20
N LEU A 449 -3.65 35.60 20.42
CA LEU A 449 -4.64 35.52 19.35
C LEU A 449 -4.68 36.82 18.52
N PHE A 450 -4.69 37.99 19.17
CA PHE A 450 -4.69 39.29 18.49
C PHE A 450 -3.41 39.54 17.70
N ASN A 451 -2.24 39.21 18.28
CA ASN A 451 -0.96 39.30 17.56
C ASN A 451 -0.94 38.37 16.32
N PHE A 452 -1.54 37.18 16.44
CA PHE A 452 -1.66 36.24 15.32
C PHE A 452 -2.58 36.79 14.22
N TRP A 453 -3.72 37.39 14.58
CA TRP A 453 -4.62 38.07 13.63
C TRP A 453 -3.90 39.18 12.86
N GLN A 454 -3.14 40.02 13.57
CA GLN A 454 -2.34 41.08 12.96
C GLN A 454 -1.32 40.54 11.96
N ALA A 455 -0.58 39.50 12.34
CA ALA A 455 0.37 38.85 11.45
C ALA A 455 -0.33 38.23 10.23
N PHE A 456 -1.46 37.55 10.44
CA PHE A 456 -2.23 36.88 9.40
C PHE A 456 -2.78 37.85 8.35
N LEU A 457 -3.33 39.00 8.79
CA LEU A 457 -3.94 39.99 7.89
C LEU A 457 -2.90 40.87 7.19
N HIS A 458 -1.84 41.27 7.89
CA HIS A 458 -0.97 42.36 7.44
C HIS A 458 0.47 41.94 7.12
N LYS A 459 0.94 40.78 7.58
CA LYS A 459 2.34 40.34 7.39
C LYS A 459 2.50 39.13 6.46
N ILE A 460 1.41 38.64 5.88
CA ILE A 460 1.43 37.64 4.79
C ILE A 460 1.31 38.37 3.47
N TYR A 461 2.29 38.19 2.58
CA TYR A 461 2.34 38.84 1.27
C TYR A 461 2.35 37.84 0.11
N PHE A 462 1.69 38.21 -0.99
CA PHE A 462 1.74 37.51 -2.28
C PHE A 462 1.53 38.49 -3.43
N ILE A 463 1.89 38.10 -4.64
CA ILE A 463 1.72 38.93 -5.83
C ILE A 463 0.65 38.32 -6.72
N ILE A 464 -0.23 39.16 -7.29
CA ILE A 464 -1.14 38.73 -8.36
C ILE A 464 -0.50 39.13 -9.69
N VAL A 465 -0.32 38.17 -10.58
CA VAL A 465 0.21 38.39 -11.93
C VAL A 465 -0.87 38.03 -12.94
N ASP A 466 -1.24 39.00 -13.77
CA ASP A 466 -2.14 38.79 -14.90
C ASP A 466 -1.32 38.59 -16.18
N LEU A 467 -1.48 37.42 -16.80
CA LEU A 467 -0.83 37.09 -18.06
C LEU A 467 -1.85 37.19 -19.20
N GLU A 468 -1.49 37.92 -20.26
CA GLU A 468 -2.27 38.06 -21.48
C GLU A 468 -1.71 37.14 -22.59
N ASN A 469 -2.58 36.60 -23.45
CA ASN A 469 -2.22 35.82 -24.66
C ASN A 469 -1.39 34.54 -24.43
N ILE A 470 -1.55 33.87 -23.27
CA ILE A 470 -0.87 32.60 -22.97
C ILE A 470 -1.91 31.48 -22.88
N ASN A 471 -1.58 30.31 -23.47
CA ASN A 471 -2.35 29.08 -23.26
C ASN A 471 -2.22 28.65 -21.78
N GLU A 472 -3.33 28.71 -21.07
CA GLU A 472 -3.40 28.44 -19.64
C GLU A 472 -3.07 27.00 -19.25
N PHE A 473 -3.37 26.04 -20.12
CA PHE A 473 -3.07 24.62 -19.91
C PHE A 473 -1.57 24.38 -19.96
N ASP A 474 -0.90 24.90 -20.98
CA ASP A 474 0.54 24.77 -21.14
C ASP A 474 1.31 25.48 -20.01
N LEU A 475 0.77 26.60 -19.52
CA LEU A 475 1.33 27.32 -18.39
C LEU A 475 1.14 26.51 -17.09
N PHE A 476 -0.05 25.97 -16.86
CA PHE A 476 -0.35 25.13 -15.70
C PHE A 476 0.53 23.89 -15.64
N GLU A 477 0.66 23.16 -16.76
CA GLU A 477 1.48 21.95 -16.87
C GLU A 477 2.94 22.28 -16.54
N ARG A 478 3.51 23.33 -17.14
CA ARG A 478 4.90 23.78 -16.90
C ARG A 478 5.17 24.25 -15.46
N MET A 479 4.20 24.82 -14.77
CA MET A 479 4.37 25.23 -13.36
C MET A 479 4.30 24.04 -12.40
N ASN A 480 3.41 23.07 -12.65
CA ASN A 480 3.22 21.93 -11.76
C ASN A 480 4.29 20.85 -11.87
N THR A 481 5.07 20.80 -12.96
CA THR A 481 6.23 19.88 -13.05
C THR A 481 7.29 20.14 -11.98
N ARG A 482 7.33 21.34 -11.36
CA ARG A 482 8.32 21.72 -10.33
C ARG A 482 7.78 21.71 -8.89
N GLN A 483 6.47 21.91 -8.69
CA GLN A 483 5.87 22.05 -7.35
C GLN A 483 4.75 21.02 -7.13
N ARG A 484 5.02 19.99 -6.30
CA ARG A 484 4.17 18.81 -6.06
C ARG A 484 3.46 18.33 -7.35
N PRO A 485 4.10 17.46 -8.14
CA PRO A 485 3.64 17.13 -9.49
C PRO A 485 2.23 16.53 -9.49
N LEU A 486 1.48 16.87 -10.54
CA LEU A 486 0.24 16.18 -10.87
C LEU A 486 0.56 14.72 -11.23
N ASN A 487 -0.35 13.81 -10.90
CA ASN A 487 -0.22 12.46 -11.41
C ASN A 487 -0.62 12.40 -12.90
N ALA A 488 -0.21 11.35 -13.61
CA ALA A 488 -0.47 11.20 -15.03
C ALA A 488 -1.97 11.27 -15.41
N ILE A 489 -2.87 10.75 -14.56
CA ILE A 489 -4.32 10.80 -14.81
C ILE A 489 -4.86 12.24 -14.70
N GLU A 490 -4.36 13.03 -13.75
CA GLU A 490 -4.69 14.46 -13.64
C GLU A 490 -4.18 15.25 -14.84
N LEU A 491 -2.96 14.97 -15.34
CA LEU A 491 -2.43 15.60 -16.55
C LEU A 491 -3.28 15.24 -17.78
N VAL A 492 -3.67 13.98 -17.93
CA VAL A 492 -4.56 13.53 -19.01
C VAL A 492 -5.92 14.23 -18.97
N LYS A 493 -6.49 14.46 -17.78
CA LYS A 493 -7.74 15.24 -17.65
C LYS A 493 -7.63 16.60 -18.34
N ASN A 494 -6.49 17.27 -18.15
CA ASN A 494 -6.25 18.61 -18.66
C ASN A 494 -6.14 18.61 -20.19
N ARG A 495 -5.43 17.62 -20.74
CA ARG A 495 -5.29 17.43 -22.19
C ARG A 495 -6.63 17.11 -22.86
N ILE A 496 -7.41 16.19 -22.28
CA ILE A 496 -8.76 15.89 -22.79
C ILE A 496 -9.63 17.14 -22.75
N TYR A 497 -9.62 17.89 -21.64
CA TYR A 497 -10.40 19.12 -21.54
C TYR A 497 -10.01 20.13 -22.62
N SER A 498 -8.70 20.34 -22.84
CA SER A 498 -8.20 21.26 -23.87
C SER A 498 -8.60 20.83 -25.28
N GLU A 499 -8.54 19.53 -25.58
CA GLU A 499 -8.92 18.99 -26.89
C GLU A 499 -10.43 19.20 -27.19
N PHE A 500 -11.28 19.10 -26.17
CA PHE A 500 -12.73 19.26 -26.27
C PHE A 500 -13.23 20.63 -25.79
N GLU A 501 -12.37 21.64 -25.68
CA GLU A 501 -12.74 22.96 -25.15
C GLU A 501 -13.91 23.59 -25.91
N ASN A 502 -13.94 23.41 -27.24
CA ASN A 502 -15.02 23.88 -28.10
C ASN A 502 -16.38 23.20 -27.87
N GLU A 503 -16.40 22.02 -27.22
CA GLU A 503 -17.63 21.33 -26.80
C GLU A 503 -18.04 21.75 -25.38
N ILE A 504 -17.08 22.09 -24.53
CA ILE A 504 -17.27 22.45 -23.12
C ILE A 504 -17.50 23.97 -22.99
N ILE A 505 -18.58 24.43 -23.62
CA ILE A 505 -18.86 25.85 -23.81
C ILE A 505 -19.48 26.57 -22.60
N ASN A 506 -19.94 25.84 -21.58
CA ASN A 506 -20.60 26.42 -20.41
C ASN A 506 -20.37 25.61 -19.13
N ALA A 507 -20.66 26.24 -17.99
CA ALA A 507 -20.43 25.67 -16.66
C ALA A 507 -21.23 24.38 -16.37
N SER A 508 -22.35 24.14 -17.06
CA SER A 508 -23.14 22.92 -16.90
C SER A 508 -22.46 21.73 -17.59
N ILE A 509 -21.94 21.93 -18.80
CA ILE A 509 -21.20 20.90 -19.54
C ILE A 509 -19.84 20.66 -18.86
N GLU A 510 -19.21 21.72 -18.35
CA GLU A 510 -17.99 21.66 -17.55
C GLU A 510 -18.16 20.79 -16.30
N LYS A 511 -19.27 20.95 -15.58
CA LYS A 511 -19.68 20.08 -14.45
C LYS A 511 -19.87 18.64 -14.91
N GLU A 512 -20.55 18.44 -16.02
CA GLU A 512 -20.80 17.10 -16.56
C GLU A 512 -19.48 16.39 -16.90
N PHE A 513 -18.55 17.08 -17.57
CA PHE A 513 -17.21 16.57 -17.86
C PHE A 513 -16.49 16.14 -16.58
N GLN A 514 -16.45 17.01 -15.56
CA GLN A 514 -15.75 16.72 -14.30
C GLN A 514 -16.38 15.53 -13.57
N LEU A 515 -17.70 15.46 -13.50
CA LEU A 515 -18.42 14.34 -12.87
C LEU A 515 -18.19 13.02 -13.61
N LEU A 516 -18.24 13.03 -14.95
CA LEU A 516 -17.99 11.86 -15.77
C LEU A 516 -16.54 11.38 -15.60
N PHE A 517 -15.56 12.28 -15.71
CA PHE A 517 -14.15 11.95 -15.55
C PHE A 517 -13.86 11.38 -14.15
N ASP A 518 -14.37 12.03 -13.10
CA ASP A 518 -14.16 11.57 -11.72
C ASP A 518 -14.78 10.18 -11.50
N LYS A 519 -16.01 9.97 -11.99
CA LYS A 519 -16.73 8.71 -11.82
C LYS A 519 -16.11 7.58 -12.64
N GLN A 520 -15.78 7.82 -13.90
CA GLN A 520 -15.41 6.79 -14.86
C GLN A 520 -13.91 6.53 -14.95
N ILE A 521 -13.06 7.48 -14.57
CA ILE A 521 -11.60 7.35 -14.68
C ILE A 521 -10.96 7.45 -13.30
N PHE A 522 -11.07 8.61 -12.64
CA PHE A 522 -10.31 8.88 -11.42
C PHE A 522 -10.66 7.93 -10.26
N SER A 523 -11.96 7.69 -10.03
CA SER A 523 -12.43 6.87 -8.90
C SER A 523 -12.01 5.40 -9.00
N LYS A 524 -11.78 4.88 -10.21
CA LYS A 524 -11.34 3.49 -10.44
C LYS A 524 -9.95 3.22 -9.87
N PHE A 525 -9.10 4.25 -9.83
CA PHE A 525 -7.76 4.15 -9.22
C PHE A 525 -7.79 4.46 -7.72
N TRP A 526 -8.71 5.31 -7.26
CA TRP A 526 -8.73 5.88 -5.92
C TRP A 526 -9.09 4.87 -4.82
N ASP A 527 -8.11 4.49 -3.99
CA ASP A 527 -8.32 3.76 -2.73
C ASP A 527 -8.03 4.69 -1.54
N VAL A 528 -9.08 5.01 -0.77
CA VAL A 528 -9.06 5.98 0.35
C VAL A 528 -8.05 5.61 1.43
N LYS A 529 -7.60 4.35 1.50
CA LYS A 529 -6.81 3.84 2.64
C LYS A 529 -5.29 3.92 2.46
N LYS A 530 -4.73 4.00 1.23
CA LYS A 530 -3.26 3.94 1.00
C LYS A 530 -2.81 4.64 -0.29
N ASN A 531 -2.30 5.87 -0.16
CA ASN A 531 -1.77 6.67 -1.30
C ASN A 531 -0.67 5.98 -2.12
N ASP A 532 0.18 5.15 -1.51
CA ASP A 532 1.28 4.48 -2.26
C ASP A 532 0.76 3.37 -3.19
N ILE A 533 -0.40 2.76 -2.87
CA ILE A 533 -1.04 1.75 -3.72
C ILE A 533 -1.70 2.41 -4.94
N PHE A 534 -2.21 3.63 -4.77
CA PHE A 534 -2.83 4.43 -5.83
C PHE A 534 -1.86 4.70 -6.99
N LEU A 535 -0.67 5.25 -6.68
CA LEU A 535 0.33 5.58 -7.70
C LEU A 535 0.86 4.33 -8.41
N LYS A 536 1.07 3.23 -7.67
CA LYS A 536 1.50 1.97 -8.27
C LYS A 536 0.51 1.46 -9.32
N LYS A 537 -0.80 1.47 -9.01
CA LYS A 537 -1.84 1.02 -9.94
C LYS A 537 -1.93 1.87 -11.19
N ILE A 538 -1.74 3.19 -11.06
CA ILE A 538 -1.65 4.10 -12.22
C ILE A 538 -0.46 3.69 -13.08
N ASN A 539 0.72 3.50 -12.50
CA ASN A 539 1.91 3.15 -13.27
C ASN A 539 1.80 1.77 -13.94
N ASP A 540 1.20 0.79 -13.26
CA ASP A 540 0.92 -0.54 -13.85
C ASP A 540 -0.05 -0.42 -15.06
N PHE A 541 -1.06 0.44 -14.97
CA PHE A 541 -2.00 0.71 -16.07
C PHE A 541 -1.34 1.45 -17.24
N LEU A 542 -0.53 2.48 -16.97
CA LEU A 542 0.17 3.23 -18.02
C LEU A 542 1.17 2.34 -18.75
N TRP A 543 1.88 1.48 -18.02
CA TRP A 543 2.76 0.47 -18.63
C TRP A 543 1.99 -0.54 -19.48
N TYR A 544 0.78 -0.91 -19.05
CA TYR A 544 -0.13 -1.74 -19.83
C TYR A 544 -0.51 -1.08 -21.18
N ILE A 545 -0.91 0.19 -21.15
CA ILE A 545 -1.24 0.94 -22.37
C ILE A 545 -0.01 1.06 -23.28
N ASP A 546 1.13 1.47 -22.72
CA ASP A 546 2.37 1.65 -23.47
C ASP A 546 2.78 0.36 -24.20
N SER A 547 2.74 -0.77 -23.49
CA SER A 547 3.11 -2.07 -24.05
C SER A 547 2.19 -2.54 -25.17
N ILE A 548 0.91 -2.12 -25.17
CA ILE A 548 -0.04 -2.51 -26.21
C ILE A 548 0.02 -1.58 -27.42
N TYR A 549 0.22 -0.29 -27.22
CA TYR A 549 -0.02 0.69 -28.29
C TYR A 549 1.25 1.38 -28.80
N SER A 550 2.41 1.21 -28.16
CA SER A 550 3.66 1.79 -28.62
C SER A 550 4.40 0.82 -29.57
N ASP A 551 4.41 1.14 -30.86
CA ASP A 551 5.38 0.58 -31.83
C ASP A 551 6.80 1.12 -31.56
N ASP A 552 7.86 0.36 -31.86
CA ASP A 552 9.26 0.83 -31.66
C ASP A 552 9.61 2.10 -32.47
N GLU A 553 8.73 2.54 -33.36
CA GLU A 553 8.85 3.80 -34.12
C GLU A 553 8.59 5.04 -33.28
N TRP A 554 7.98 4.88 -32.10
CA TRP A 554 7.94 5.91 -31.06
C TRP A 554 9.33 5.97 -30.44
N GLY A 555 10.26 6.62 -31.14
CA GLY A 555 11.67 6.70 -30.79
C GLY A 555 11.88 6.98 -29.31
N GLU A 556 13.03 6.54 -28.77
CA GLU A 556 13.48 6.96 -27.45
C GLU A 556 13.14 8.43 -27.27
N ILE A 557 12.19 8.74 -26.38
CA ILE A 557 11.97 10.12 -25.97
C ILE A 557 13.25 10.50 -25.22
N LYS A 558 14.23 11.00 -25.98
CA LYS A 558 15.40 11.71 -25.49
C LYS A 558 14.87 13.04 -24.97
N SER A 559 14.41 13.05 -23.72
CA SER A 559 14.34 14.31 -22.99
C SER A 559 15.70 14.56 -22.38
N GLU A 560 16.28 15.70 -22.74
CA GLU A 560 17.40 16.28 -22.02
C GLU A 560 16.90 16.66 -20.62
N ASN A 561 17.55 16.09 -19.61
CA ASN A 561 17.44 16.37 -18.16
C ASN A 561 16.24 15.76 -17.40
N ASP A 562 16.57 14.98 -16.36
CA ASP A 562 15.87 14.78 -15.06
C ASP A 562 14.32 14.64 -14.99
N ASP A 563 13.63 14.32 -16.09
CA ASP A 563 12.18 14.06 -16.03
C ASP A 563 11.85 12.74 -15.32
N THR A 564 10.93 12.79 -14.36
CA THR A 564 10.43 11.63 -13.61
C THR A 564 9.74 10.62 -14.53
N ILE A 565 9.83 9.32 -14.19
CA ILE A 565 9.21 8.20 -14.95
C ILE A 565 7.72 8.46 -15.27
N ASP A 566 7.01 9.13 -14.38
CA ASP A 566 5.58 9.43 -14.52
C ASP A 566 5.28 10.37 -15.72
N LEU A 567 6.17 11.31 -16.07
CA LEU A 567 5.99 12.21 -17.21
C LEU A 567 6.11 11.48 -18.55
N LYS A 568 7.04 10.52 -18.65
CA LYS A 568 7.22 9.69 -19.85
C LYS A 568 6.01 8.77 -20.08
N LEU A 569 5.48 8.20 -19.01
CA LEU A 569 4.28 7.35 -19.10
C LEU A 569 3.02 8.15 -19.42
N TYR A 570 2.92 9.37 -18.89
CA TYR A 570 1.86 10.31 -19.25
C TYR A 570 1.88 10.65 -20.74
N SER A 571 3.03 11.03 -21.32
CA SER A 571 3.09 11.43 -22.74
C SER A 571 2.67 10.29 -23.67
N LYS A 572 3.14 9.07 -23.38
CA LYS A 572 2.72 7.85 -24.08
C LYS A 572 1.22 7.58 -23.96
N PHE A 573 0.65 7.77 -22.78
CA PHE A 573 -0.80 7.61 -22.59
C PHE A 573 -1.62 8.66 -23.36
N TRP A 574 -1.15 9.90 -23.42
CA TRP A 574 -1.80 10.94 -24.23
C TRP A 574 -1.75 10.63 -25.73
N ILE A 575 -0.59 10.15 -26.23
CA ILE A 575 -0.46 9.68 -27.63
C ILE A 575 -1.48 8.60 -27.92
N PHE A 576 -1.60 7.59 -27.04
CA PHE A 576 -2.63 6.56 -27.15
C PHE A 576 -4.04 7.15 -27.27
N ILE A 577 -4.43 8.07 -26.38
CA ILE A 577 -5.76 8.69 -26.41
C ILE A 577 -5.98 9.42 -27.74
N LYS A 578 -5.01 10.24 -28.14
CA LYS A 578 -5.11 11.04 -29.36
C LYS A 578 -5.27 10.14 -30.58
N GLU A 579 -4.38 9.18 -30.77
CA GLU A 579 -4.35 8.40 -32.01
C GLU A 579 -5.40 7.30 -32.05
N GLN A 580 -5.59 6.57 -30.94
CA GLN A 580 -6.44 5.37 -30.93
C GLN A 580 -7.90 5.67 -30.61
N ILE A 581 -8.19 6.79 -29.93
CA ILE A 581 -9.54 7.15 -29.51
C ILE A 581 -10.07 8.33 -30.31
N ILE A 582 -9.28 9.39 -30.47
CA ILE A 582 -9.73 10.64 -31.10
C ILE A 582 -9.58 10.60 -32.62
N GLU A 583 -8.39 10.29 -33.14
CA GLU A 583 -8.06 10.38 -34.58
C GLU A 583 -8.47 9.13 -35.38
N ARG A 584 -8.58 7.96 -34.75
CA ARG A 584 -8.94 6.70 -35.42
C ARG A 584 -10.34 6.73 -36.08
N ASN A 585 -11.21 7.63 -35.63
CA ASN A 585 -12.57 7.83 -36.14
C ASN A 585 -12.61 8.93 -37.23
N LEU A 586 -11.88 8.75 -38.34
CA LEU A 586 -11.78 9.74 -39.43
C LEU A 586 -13.13 10.20 -40.02
N ASN A 587 -14.20 9.42 -39.85
CA ASN A 587 -15.53 9.70 -40.41
C ASN A 587 -16.53 10.32 -39.41
N ASN A 588 -16.25 10.33 -38.10
CA ASN A 588 -17.14 10.88 -37.07
C ASN A 588 -16.34 11.56 -35.96
N LYS A 589 -16.55 12.86 -35.76
CA LYS A 589 -15.95 13.60 -34.65
C LYS A 589 -16.47 13.03 -33.33
N ILE A 590 -15.62 12.34 -32.57
CA ILE A 590 -15.94 11.83 -31.24
C ILE A 590 -16.18 13.02 -30.29
N ASN A 591 -17.12 12.90 -29.35
CA ASN A 591 -17.32 13.90 -28.31
C ASN A 591 -16.59 13.52 -27.01
N PHE A 592 -16.48 14.46 -26.07
CA PHE A 592 -15.77 14.20 -24.80
C PHE A 592 -16.36 13.03 -23.98
N LYS A 593 -17.69 12.78 -24.05
CA LYS A 593 -18.34 11.70 -23.29
C LYS A 593 -17.94 10.33 -23.82
N GLU A 594 -17.92 10.18 -25.14
CA GLU A 594 -17.49 8.95 -25.81
C GLU A 594 -15.98 8.74 -25.61
N CYS A 595 -15.17 9.81 -25.65
CA CYS A 595 -13.74 9.73 -25.33
C CYS A 595 -13.50 9.23 -23.88
N ILE A 596 -14.17 9.82 -22.89
CA ILE A 596 -14.08 9.38 -21.49
C ILE A 596 -14.54 7.91 -21.36
N SER A 597 -15.62 7.52 -22.04
CA SER A 597 -16.14 6.14 -22.01
C SER A 597 -15.12 5.14 -22.54
N LYS A 598 -14.50 5.40 -23.71
CA LYS A 598 -13.50 4.50 -24.30
C LYS A 598 -12.25 4.36 -23.42
N ILE A 599 -11.81 5.45 -22.77
CA ILE A 599 -10.73 5.38 -21.77
C ILE A 599 -11.18 4.54 -20.57
N SER A 600 -12.42 4.73 -20.12
CA SER A 600 -13.03 3.99 -19.02
C SER A 600 -13.06 2.49 -19.27
N ASP A 601 -13.38 2.08 -20.49
CA ASP A 601 -13.45 0.69 -20.93
C ASP A 601 -12.08 0.00 -20.88
N GLU A 602 -11.02 0.68 -21.31
CA GLU A 602 -9.64 0.19 -21.17
C GLU A 602 -9.22 0.01 -19.72
N ILE A 603 -9.60 0.95 -18.86
CA ILE A 603 -9.33 0.89 -17.42
C ILE A 603 -10.09 -0.28 -16.79
N ASP A 604 -11.36 -0.49 -17.17
CA ASP A 604 -12.16 -1.60 -16.65
C ASP A 604 -11.60 -2.95 -17.07
N LEU A 605 -11.23 -3.12 -18.33
CA LEU A 605 -10.59 -4.34 -18.83
C LEU A 605 -9.29 -4.62 -18.06
N PHE A 606 -8.44 -3.60 -17.87
CA PHE A 606 -7.23 -3.74 -17.06
C PHE A 606 -7.54 -4.20 -15.64
N PHE A 607 -8.49 -3.57 -14.95
CA PHE A 607 -8.83 -3.94 -13.58
C PHE A 607 -9.50 -5.30 -13.48
N GLU A 608 -10.29 -5.67 -14.47
CA GLU A 608 -10.92 -6.98 -14.54
C GLU A 608 -9.91 -8.11 -14.72
N LEU A 609 -8.82 -7.89 -15.47
CA LEU A 609 -7.77 -8.90 -15.61
C LEU A 609 -6.79 -8.92 -14.42
N THR A 610 -6.61 -7.78 -13.74
CA THR A 610 -5.62 -7.63 -12.65
C THR A 610 -6.18 -7.83 -11.25
N THR A 611 -7.51 -7.80 -11.09
CA THR A 611 -8.17 -7.92 -9.79
C THR A 611 -8.88 -9.27 -9.67
N PRO A 612 -8.32 -10.23 -8.90
CA PRO A 612 -8.92 -11.53 -8.61
C PRO A 612 -10.44 -11.53 -8.46
N GLU A 613 -10.96 -10.66 -7.60
CA GLU A 613 -12.38 -10.58 -7.25
C GLU A 613 -13.31 -10.39 -8.47
N LYS A 614 -12.78 -9.84 -9.57
CA LYS A 614 -13.53 -9.60 -10.81
C LYS A 614 -13.58 -10.79 -11.77
N TYR A 615 -12.80 -11.86 -11.56
CA TYR A 615 -12.77 -13.01 -12.48
C TYR A 615 -12.83 -14.38 -11.81
N PHE A 616 -12.97 -14.46 -10.49
CA PHE A 616 -13.05 -15.75 -9.77
C PHE A 616 -14.48 -16.28 -9.53
N SER A 617 -15.53 -15.60 -10.00
CA SER A 617 -16.93 -16.07 -9.87
C SER A 617 -17.48 -16.54 -11.22
N GLU A 618 -18.28 -17.61 -11.21
CA GLU A 618 -18.91 -18.26 -12.37
C GLU A 618 -19.67 -17.27 -13.25
N ASN A 619 -20.26 -16.23 -12.66
CA ASN A 619 -21.01 -15.21 -13.39
C ASN A 619 -20.11 -14.23 -14.17
N GLN A 620 -18.80 -14.18 -13.88
CA GLN A 620 -17.86 -13.24 -14.52
C GLN A 620 -17.39 -13.76 -15.89
N ARG A 621 -17.21 -12.86 -16.86
CA ARG A 621 -16.90 -13.24 -18.25
C ARG A 621 -15.55 -13.93 -18.43
N PHE A 622 -14.55 -13.61 -17.62
CA PHE A 622 -13.21 -14.23 -17.67
C PHE A 622 -13.03 -15.40 -16.69
N TYR A 623 -14.12 -15.89 -16.11
CA TYR A 623 -14.07 -17.06 -15.22
C TYR A 623 -13.40 -18.27 -15.87
N PHE A 624 -13.68 -18.53 -17.16
CA PHE A 624 -13.12 -19.66 -17.90
C PHE A 624 -11.58 -19.64 -18.06
N ILE A 625 -10.92 -18.48 -17.81
CA ILE A 625 -9.45 -18.35 -17.88
C ILE A 625 -8.80 -17.98 -16.54
N SER A 626 -9.58 -17.89 -15.48
CA SER A 626 -9.14 -17.47 -14.13
C SER A 626 -7.96 -18.26 -13.58
N SER A 627 -7.90 -19.58 -13.80
CA SER A 627 -6.77 -20.44 -13.40
C SER A 627 -5.46 -20.06 -14.10
N TYR A 628 -5.52 -19.68 -15.39
CA TYR A 628 -4.36 -19.19 -16.13
C TYR A 628 -3.92 -17.84 -15.58
N LEU A 629 -4.85 -16.90 -15.38
CA LEU A 629 -4.57 -15.59 -14.80
C LEU A 629 -3.91 -15.72 -13.41
N TYR A 630 -4.42 -16.62 -12.57
CA TYR A 630 -3.84 -16.89 -11.25
C TYR A 630 -2.37 -17.35 -11.32
N SER A 631 -2.07 -18.28 -12.22
CA SER A 631 -0.73 -18.86 -12.37
C SER A 631 0.27 -17.90 -13.04
N LEU A 632 -0.20 -17.06 -13.97
CA LEU A 632 0.61 -16.11 -14.73
C LEU A 632 0.86 -14.82 -13.95
N MET A 633 -0.02 -14.48 -13.01
CA MET A 633 0.04 -13.21 -12.26
C MET A 633 0.10 -13.39 -10.74
N PRO A 634 1.05 -14.17 -10.22
CA PRO A 634 1.16 -14.34 -8.79
C PRO A 634 1.59 -13.03 -8.11
N ASN A 635 1.00 -12.76 -6.94
CA ASN A 635 1.29 -11.57 -6.12
C ASN A 635 1.12 -10.23 -6.88
N SER A 636 0.16 -10.17 -7.79
CA SER A 636 -0.20 -8.93 -8.51
C SER A 636 0.90 -8.43 -9.47
N LYS A 637 1.72 -9.34 -10.01
CA LYS A 637 2.62 -9.02 -11.12
C LYS A 637 1.80 -8.88 -12.41
N THR A 638 1.88 -7.73 -13.05
CA THR A 638 1.11 -7.38 -14.26
C THR A 638 1.87 -7.61 -15.56
N ILE A 639 3.07 -8.20 -15.52
CA ILE A 639 3.98 -8.33 -16.66
C ILE A 639 3.33 -9.03 -17.87
N TYR A 640 2.49 -10.04 -17.65
CA TYR A 640 1.82 -10.77 -18.74
C TYR A 640 0.54 -10.10 -19.24
N ILE A 641 0.02 -9.09 -18.54
CA ILE A 641 -1.26 -8.43 -18.87
C ILE A 641 -1.32 -7.83 -20.27
N PRO A 642 -0.28 -7.13 -20.78
CA PRO A 642 -0.31 -6.60 -22.14
C PRO A 642 -0.52 -7.68 -23.21
N LEU A 643 0.17 -8.82 -23.05
CA LEU A 643 0.07 -9.95 -23.96
C LEU A 643 -1.31 -10.63 -23.86
N ILE A 644 -1.76 -10.91 -22.64
CA ILE A 644 -3.07 -11.54 -22.38
C ILE A 644 -4.21 -10.66 -22.91
N SER A 645 -4.20 -9.36 -22.59
CA SER A 645 -5.21 -8.42 -23.07
C SER A 645 -5.18 -8.29 -24.58
N SER A 646 -4.00 -8.28 -25.23
CA SER A 646 -3.92 -8.24 -26.69
C SER A 646 -4.52 -9.48 -27.35
N ILE A 647 -4.34 -10.67 -26.76
CA ILE A 647 -4.98 -11.92 -27.22
C ILE A 647 -6.51 -11.82 -27.06
N ILE A 648 -6.99 -11.38 -25.90
CA ILE A 648 -8.42 -11.24 -25.62
C ILE A 648 -9.06 -10.22 -26.57
N LYS A 649 -8.41 -9.07 -26.79
CA LYS A 649 -8.85 -8.03 -27.74
C LYS A 649 -8.89 -8.55 -29.17
N ALA A 650 -7.87 -9.27 -29.62
CA ALA A 650 -7.88 -9.88 -30.96
C ALA A 650 -9.00 -10.93 -31.10
N ALA A 651 -9.30 -11.68 -30.03
CA ALA A 651 -10.30 -12.74 -30.05
C ALA A 651 -11.75 -12.22 -30.02
N LEU A 652 -11.99 -11.09 -29.33
CA LEU A 652 -13.32 -10.52 -29.11
C LEU A 652 -13.60 -9.27 -29.95
N ASN A 653 -12.59 -8.63 -30.52
CA ASN A 653 -12.72 -7.34 -31.22
C ASN A 653 -13.49 -6.32 -30.37
N GLU A 654 -14.53 -5.68 -30.90
CA GLU A 654 -15.34 -4.68 -30.20
C GLU A 654 -16.12 -5.27 -29.00
N ASP A 655 -16.44 -6.57 -29.03
CA ASP A 655 -17.15 -7.25 -27.93
C ASP A 655 -16.32 -7.32 -26.64
N VAL A 656 -15.02 -7.01 -26.69
CA VAL A 656 -14.13 -6.98 -25.52
C VAL A 656 -14.56 -5.94 -24.48
N PHE A 657 -15.34 -4.94 -24.88
CA PHE A 657 -15.86 -3.90 -24.00
C PHE A 657 -17.34 -4.12 -23.61
N ASN A 658 -17.95 -5.25 -24.01
CA ASN A 658 -19.21 -5.69 -23.44
C ASN A 658 -18.94 -6.37 -22.07
N PHE A 659 -19.12 -5.61 -21.00
CA PHE A 659 -18.91 -6.09 -19.63
C PHE A 659 -20.13 -6.80 -19.01
N SER A 660 -21.30 -6.75 -19.65
CA SER A 660 -22.53 -7.34 -19.13
C SER A 660 -22.71 -8.83 -19.41
N ASP A 661 -22.04 -9.35 -20.45
CA ASP A 661 -22.27 -10.70 -20.94
C ASP A 661 -21.07 -11.63 -20.70
N GLN A 662 -21.36 -12.87 -20.32
CA GLN A 662 -20.38 -13.93 -20.45
C GLN A 662 -20.08 -14.20 -21.93
N ILE A 663 -18.83 -14.55 -22.22
CA ILE A 663 -18.41 -14.95 -23.56
C ILE A 663 -19.10 -16.28 -23.91
N LYS A 664 -20.08 -16.27 -24.81
CA LYS A 664 -20.85 -17.48 -25.19
C LYS A 664 -20.17 -18.30 -26.27
N ASN A 665 -19.35 -17.69 -27.12
CA ASN A 665 -18.73 -18.37 -28.25
C ASN A 665 -17.65 -19.37 -27.79
N ILE A 666 -17.93 -20.67 -27.93
CA ILE A 666 -17.01 -21.76 -27.53
C ILE A 666 -15.68 -21.69 -28.30
N LYS A 667 -15.70 -21.33 -29.60
CA LYS A 667 -14.47 -21.28 -30.41
C LYS A 667 -13.53 -20.18 -29.92
N VAL A 668 -14.10 -19.02 -29.58
CA VAL A 668 -13.37 -17.89 -29.00
C VAL A 668 -12.79 -18.25 -27.63
N LYS A 669 -13.56 -18.94 -26.78
CA LYS A 669 -13.04 -19.42 -25.49
C LYS A 669 -11.85 -20.37 -25.67
N ASN A 670 -11.99 -21.35 -26.57
CA ASN A 670 -10.97 -22.35 -26.82
C ASN A 670 -9.67 -21.72 -27.36
N ILE A 671 -9.76 -20.78 -28.32
CA ILE A 671 -8.54 -20.17 -28.86
C ILE A 671 -7.79 -19.31 -27.83
N ILE A 672 -8.52 -18.59 -26.96
CA ILE A 672 -7.91 -17.86 -25.84
C ILE A 672 -7.23 -18.85 -24.88
N ILE A 673 -7.92 -19.92 -24.51
CA ILE A 673 -7.38 -20.99 -23.66
C ILE A 673 -6.09 -21.55 -24.26
N ASP A 674 -6.09 -21.91 -25.55
CA ASP A 674 -4.94 -22.52 -26.20
C ASP A 674 -3.73 -21.57 -26.23
N CYS A 675 -3.94 -20.27 -26.45
CA CYS A 675 -2.89 -19.28 -26.36
C CYS A 675 -2.33 -19.16 -24.92
N LEU A 676 -3.21 -19.10 -23.91
CA LEU A 676 -2.82 -18.99 -22.51
C LEU A 676 -2.12 -20.25 -21.99
N LYS A 677 -2.48 -21.45 -22.47
CA LYS A 677 -1.79 -22.72 -22.18
C LYS A 677 -0.32 -22.66 -22.57
N VAL A 678 -0.02 -22.14 -23.76
CA VAL A 678 1.36 -21.99 -24.25
C VAL A 678 2.15 -21.02 -23.36
N ILE A 679 1.56 -19.88 -22.99
CA ILE A 679 2.20 -18.86 -22.14
C ILE A 679 2.42 -19.39 -20.72
N GLN A 680 1.42 -20.07 -20.13
CA GLN A 680 1.51 -20.69 -18.82
C GLN A 680 2.60 -21.76 -18.79
N SER A 681 2.60 -22.66 -19.78
CA SER A 681 3.64 -23.69 -19.92
C SER A 681 5.04 -23.10 -19.91
N PHE A 682 5.27 -22.05 -20.70
CA PHE A 682 6.54 -21.32 -20.71
C PHE A 682 6.88 -20.71 -19.34
N GLU A 683 5.96 -19.95 -18.74
CA GLU A 683 6.23 -19.22 -17.50
C GLU A 683 6.52 -20.16 -16.32
N ILE A 684 5.75 -21.25 -16.19
CA ILE A 684 5.96 -22.21 -15.10
C ILE A 684 7.31 -22.91 -15.24
N LYS A 685 7.63 -23.41 -16.44
CA LYS A 685 8.94 -24.01 -16.72
C LYS A 685 10.08 -23.03 -16.45
N ARG A 686 9.92 -21.77 -16.86
CA ARG A 686 10.89 -20.70 -16.60
C ARG A 686 11.07 -20.45 -15.10
N GLN A 687 9.99 -20.34 -14.33
CA GLN A 687 10.08 -20.16 -12.87
C GLN A 687 10.79 -21.33 -12.18
N MET A 688 10.54 -22.58 -12.62
CA MET A 688 11.14 -23.76 -11.99
C MET A 688 12.63 -23.95 -12.35
N ILE A 689 13.04 -23.62 -13.58
CA ILE A 689 14.33 -24.07 -14.14
C ILE A 689 15.30 -22.91 -14.45
N ALA A 690 14.81 -21.73 -14.82
CA ALA A 690 15.67 -20.63 -15.26
C ALA A 690 16.43 -19.96 -14.09
N GLN A 691 17.68 -19.57 -14.32
CA GLN A 691 18.48 -18.82 -13.34
C GLN A 691 18.05 -17.35 -13.30
N LYS A 692 18.18 -16.72 -12.12
CA LYS A 692 17.85 -15.30 -11.91
C LYS A 692 18.86 -14.41 -12.67
N GLY A 693 18.40 -13.48 -13.52
CA GLY A 693 19.30 -12.49 -14.14
C GLY A 693 18.74 -11.66 -15.30
N GLU A 694 17.84 -12.18 -16.14
CA GLU A 694 17.32 -11.42 -17.32
C GLU A 694 15.95 -10.76 -17.06
N SER A 695 15.76 -9.56 -17.63
CA SER A 695 14.51 -8.81 -17.53
C SER A 695 13.42 -9.43 -18.42
N LEU A 696 12.52 -10.20 -17.80
CA LEU A 696 11.35 -10.80 -18.46
C LEU A 696 10.48 -9.76 -19.20
N ILE A 697 10.44 -8.53 -18.70
CA ILE A 697 9.65 -7.43 -19.26
C ILE A 697 10.06 -7.17 -20.71
N SER A 698 11.35 -6.94 -20.96
CA SER A 698 11.86 -6.64 -22.31
C SER A 698 11.59 -7.78 -23.30
N PHE A 699 11.75 -9.03 -22.83
CA PHE A 699 11.47 -10.20 -23.66
C PHE A 699 9.99 -10.28 -24.05
N LEU A 700 9.06 -10.11 -23.10
CA LEU A 700 7.62 -10.19 -23.39
C LEU A 700 7.12 -9.02 -24.24
N SER A 701 7.67 -7.81 -24.08
CA SER A 701 7.38 -6.70 -24.98
C SER A 701 7.80 -7.03 -26.42
N LYS A 702 8.96 -7.66 -26.61
CA LYS A 702 9.39 -8.15 -27.93
C LYS A 702 8.44 -9.22 -28.48
N VAL A 703 8.07 -10.20 -27.66
CA VAL A 703 7.13 -11.28 -28.04
C VAL A 703 5.81 -10.69 -28.55
N LEU A 704 5.24 -9.74 -27.81
CA LEU A 704 3.98 -9.09 -28.18
C LEU A 704 4.09 -8.35 -29.52
N ARG A 705 5.19 -7.63 -29.74
CA ARG A 705 5.45 -6.91 -30.98
C ARG A 705 5.58 -7.84 -32.18
N ASP A 706 6.36 -8.90 -32.06
CA ASP A 706 6.56 -9.89 -33.12
C ASP A 706 5.25 -10.63 -33.47
N LEU A 707 4.38 -10.85 -32.48
CA LEU A 707 3.04 -11.42 -32.71
C LEU A 707 2.12 -10.45 -33.45
N LYS A 708 2.13 -9.16 -33.10
CA LYS A 708 1.32 -8.13 -33.76
C LYS A 708 1.72 -7.91 -35.21
N LYS A 709 3.03 -7.77 -35.49
CA LYS A 709 3.55 -7.56 -36.86
C LYS A 709 3.14 -8.64 -37.84
N ASN A 710 2.95 -9.88 -37.36
CA ASN A 710 2.62 -11.03 -38.18
C ASN A 710 1.16 -11.48 -38.05
N ASP A 711 0.28 -10.66 -37.43
CA ASP A 711 -1.13 -10.96 -37.15
C ASP A 711 -1.36 -12.36 -36.53
N ASN A 712 -0.48 -12.73 -35.59
CA ASN A 712 -0.38 -14.08 -35.05
C ASN A 712 -0.81 -14.18 -33.57
N LEU A 713 -1.49 -13.14 -33.04
CA LEU A 713 -1.93 -13.08 -31.64
C LEU A 713 -2.84 -14.25 -31.25
N LEU A 714 -3.64 -14.77 -32.19
CA LEU A 714 -4.56 -15.90 -31.96
C LEU A 714 -3.97 -17.24 -32.43
N ASN A 715 -2.66 -17.33 -32.63
CA ASN A 715 -1.98 -18.53 -33.11
C ASN A 715 -1.06 -19.12 -32.02
N PRO A 716 -1.51 -20.14 -31.26
CA PRO A 716 -0.72 -20.77 -30.21
C PRO A 716 0.64 -21.28 -30.68
N LYS A 717 0.74 -21.78 -31.93
CA LYS A 717 2.01 -22.26 -32.51
C LYS A 717 2.98 -21.11 -32.77
N ALA A 718 2.48 -19.97 -33.25
CA ALA A 718 3.30 -18.78 -33.45
C ALA A 718 3.80 -18.23 -32.11
N ILE A 719 2.92 -18.15 -31.09
CA ILE A 719 3.31 -17.79 -29.72
C ILE A 719 4.43 -18.71 -29.22
N PHE A 720 4.25 -20.02 -29.36
CA PHE A 720 5.26 -21.00 -28.96
C PHE A 720 6.60 -20.78 -29.68
N ASN A 721 6.56 -20.57 -31.00
CA ASN A 721 7.75 -20.37 -31.82
C ASN A 721 8.53 -19.10 -31.45
N ILE A 722 7.84 -18.03 -31.06
CA ILE A 722 8.52 -16.81 -30.59
C ILE A 722 9.06 -17.02 -29.17
N LEU A 723 8.32 -17.69 -28.28
CA LEU A 723 8.83 -18.00 -26.94
C LEU A 723 10.08 -18.92 -26.97
N LYS A 724 10.26 -19.72 -28.02
CA LYS A 724 11.50 -20.50 -28.25
C LYS A 724 12.76 -19.64 -28.36
N THR A 725 12.64 -18.38 -28.76
CA THR A 725 13.81 -17.50 -28.88
C THR A 725 14.33 -17.03 -27.52
N TYR A 726 13.70 -17.43 -26.41
CA TYR A 726 14.22 -17.19 -25.07
C TYR A 726 15.57 -17.89 -24.91
N LYS A 727 16.60 -17.18 -24.43
CA LYS A 727 17.99 -17.65 -24.36
C LYS A 727 18.18 -18.98 -23.63
N HIS A 728 17.33 -19.29 -22.66
CA HIS A 728 17.38 -20.54 -21.88
C HIS A 728 16.29 -21.54 -22.25
N PHE A 729 15.65 -21.38 -23.42
CA PHE A 729 14.49 -22.18 -23.83
C PHE A 729 14.78 -23.70 -23.81
N ASP A 730 15.93 -24.12 -24.36
CA ASP A 730 16.30 -25.54 -24.44
C ASP A 730 16.34 -26.21 -23.06
N LYS A 731 16.79 -25.48 -22.04
CA LYS A 731 16.86 -25.98 -20.66
C LYS A 731 15.48 -26.06 -20.02
N ILE A 732 14.65 -25.03 -20.19
CA ILE A 732 13.31 -24.99 -19.57
C ILE A 732 12.32 -25.94 -20.25
N ASN A 733 12.51 -26.24 -21.55
CA ASN A 733 11.62 -27.11 -22.31
C ASN A 733 11.96 -28.61 -22.15
N ASP A 734 13.03 -28.95 -21.42
CA ASP A 734 13.36 -30.33 -21.10
C ASP A 734 12.47 -30.88 -19.97
N LEU A 735 11.48 -31.70 -20.33
CA LEU A 735 10.52 -32.28 -19.38
C LEU A 735 11.18 -33.15 -18.30
N LYS A 736 12.28 -33.83 -18.61
CA LYS A 736 13.01 -34.62 -17.62
C LYS A 736 13.67 -33.74 -16.56
N THR A 737 14.27 -32.61 -16.98
CA THR A 737 14.79 -31.60 -16.05
C THR A 737 13.68 -31.02 -15.17
N LEU A 738 12.52 -30.69 -15.75
CA LEU A 738 11.36 -30.23 -14.99
C LEU A 738 10.92 -31.27 -13.96
N TRP A 739 10.79 -32.53 -14.38
CA TRP A 739 10.35 -33.60 -13.50
C TRP A 739 11.32 -33.78 -12.34
N ASN A 740 12.63 -33.87 -12.61
CA ASN A 740 13.65 -34.00 -11.57
C ASN A 740 13.57 -32.83 -10.57
N LYS A 741 13.32 -31.62 -11.07
CA LYS A 741 13.17 -30.42 -10.24
C LYS A 741 11.95 -30.52 -9.32
N VAL A 742 10.81 -31.00 -9.82
CA VAL A 742 9.57 -31.07 -9.05
C VAL A 742 9.54 -32.27 -8.10
N SER A 743 10.09 -33.42 -8.50
CA SER A 743 10.07 -34.64 -7.69
C SER A 743 11.16 -34.67 -6.62
N GLY A 744 12.35 -34.15 -6.92
CA GLY A 744 13.54 -34.31 -6.09
C GLY A 744 13.94 -33.10 -5.26
N ASP A 745 13.75 -31.87 -5.75
CA ASP A 745 14.27 -30.68 -5.09
C ASP A 745 13.31 -30.08 -4.06
N ALA A 746 13.88 -29.40 -3.07
CA ALA A 746 13.13 -28.49 -2.21
C ALA A 746 12.62 -27.28 -3.02
N LEU A 747 11.31 -27.03 -2.94
CA LEU A 747 10.64 -25.93 -3.62
C LEU A 747 10.30 -24.80 -2.64
N THR A 748 10.27 -23.56 -3.14
CA THR A 748 9.75 -22.43 -2.39
C THR A 748 8.25 -22.56 -2.16
N GLN A 749 7.73 -21.88 -1.13
CA GLN A 749 6.30 -21.80 -0.85
C GLN A 749 5.47 -21.39 -2.07
N HIS A 750 6.02 -20.47 -2.86
CA HIS A 750 5.35 -19.93 -4.04
C HIS A 750 5.21 -20.97 -5.16
N GLU A 751 6.29 -21.69 -5.45
CA GLU A 751 6.33 -22.73 -6.48
C GLU A 751 5.39 -23.88 -6.10
N LYS A 752 5.43 -24.32 -4.84
CA LYS A 752 4.50 -25.36 -4.31
C LYS A 752 3.04 -24.97 -4.51
N ASN A 753 2.67 -23.73 -4.19
CA ASN A 753 1.30 -23.25 -4.36
C ASN A 753 0.84 -23.33 -5.82
N ILE A 754 1.65 -22.79 -6.75
CA ILE A 754 1.28 -22.78 -8.17
C ILE A 754 1.17 -24.21 -8.71
N LEU A 755 2.15 -25.06 -8.43
CA LEU A 755 2.17 -26.43 -8.93
C LEU A 755 0.99 -27.25 -8.38
N LEU A 756 0.68 -27.15 -7.09
CA LEU A 756 -0.47 -27.88 -6.52
C LEU A 756 -1.81 -27.41 -7.12
N VAL A 757 -1.94 -26.12 -7.44
CA VAL A 757 -3.14 -25.59 -8.12
C VAL A 757 -3.25 -26.15 -9.54
N ILE A 758 -2.14 -26.15 -10.31
CA ILE A 758 -2.12 -26.72 -11.67
C ILE A 758 -2.41 -28.22 -11.64
N PHE A 759 -1.85 -28.93 -10.67
CA PHE A 759 -2.08 -30.35 -10.45
C PHE A 759 -3.57 -30.64 -10.27
N GLU A 760 -4.21 -30.00 -9.29
CA GLU A 760 -5.63 -30.23 -9.00
C GLU A 760 -6.48 -29.90 -10.24
N TRP A 761 -6.21 -28.78 -10.89
CA TRP A 761 -6.92 -28.34 -12.08
C TRP A 761 -6.83 -29.34 -13.26
N TYR A 762 -5.65 -29.91 -13.52
CA TYR A 762 -5.46 -30.90 -14.61
C TYR A 762 -6.19 -32.22 -14.34
N ILE A 763 -6.18 -32.71 -13.09
CA ILE A 763 -6.81 -33.99 -12.75
C ILE A 763 -8.31 -33.97 -13.06
N PHE A 764 -8.96 -32.85 -12.78
CA PHE A 764 -10.40 -32.63 -13.00
C PHE A 764 -10.74 -32.14 -14.41
N ASN A 765 -9.93 -32.43 -15.43
CA ASN A 765 -10.23 -32.11 -16.84
C ASN A 765 -10.53 -30.63 -17.10
N GLU A 766 -9.92 -29.71 -16.36
CA GLU A 766 -10.24 -28.28 -16.44
C GLU A 766 -11.68 -27.93 -15.97
N GLU A 767 -12.49 -28.93 -15.59
CA GLU A 767 -13.78 -28.80 -14.90
C GLU A 767 -13.63 -28.57 -13.40
N TRP A 768 -12.39 -28.50 -12.89
CA TRP A 768 -12.13 -27.90 -11.58
C TRP A 768 -12.49 -26.42 -11.66
N THR A 769 -13.79 -26.20 -11.60
CA THR A 769 -14.41 -24.93 -11.38
C THR A 769 -13.93 -24.47 -10.02
N LEU A 770 -13.55 -23.21 -9.97
CA LEU A 770 -13.34 -22.52 -8.73
C LEU A 770 -14.65 -22.42 -7.90
N LYS A 771 -15.69 -23.24 -8.13
CA LYS A 771 -16.73 -23.57 -7.14
C LYS A 771 -16.12 -23.98 -5.79
N PHE A 772 -14.91 -24.57 -5.81
CA PHE A 772 -14.09 -24.81 -4.63
C PHE A 772 -13.68 -23.51 -3.89
N PHE A 773 -13.50 -22.41 -4.62
CA PHE A 773 -13.23 -21.07 -4.12
C PHE A 773 -14.52 -20.23 -3.91
N GLU A 774 -15.59 -20.45 -4.68
CA GLU A 774 -16.85 -19.69 -4.60
C GLU A 774 -17.63 -19.98 -3.31
N ASN A 775 -17.65 -21.22 -2.83
CA ASN A 775 -18.32 -21.55 -1.56
C ASN A 775 -17.64 -20.91 -0.33
N HIS A 776 -16.50 -20.24 -0.51
CA HIS A 776 -15.66 -19.75 0.59
C HIS A 776 -15.07 -18.38 0.27
N ASP A 777 -15.96 -17.38 0.16
CA ASP A 777 -15.71 -15.97 0.44
C ASP A 777 -14.28 -15.49 0.12
N LEU A 778 -14.04 -15.12 -1.14
CA LEU A 778 -12.83 -14.43 -1.60
C LEU A 778 -12.62 -13.05 -0.95
N LYS A 779 -13.37 -12.70 0.09
CA LYS A 779 -13.00 -11.65 1.06
C LYS A 779 -11.76 -12.02 1.87
N ILE A 780 -10.62 -12.33 1.25
CA ILE A 780 -9.25 -12.23 1.83
C ILE A 780 -9.00 -12.96 3.19
N LYS A 781 -9.98 -13.65 3.80
CA LYS A 781 -9.95 -14.10 5.21
C LYS A 781 -9.81 -15.61 5.39
N ASN A 782 -9.93 -16.41 4.33
CA ASN A 782 -9.66 -17.84 4.38
C ASN A 782 -8.75 -18.24 3.21
N GLN A 783 -7.54 -17.70 3.18
CA GLN A 783 -6.52 -18.12 2.21
C GLN A 783 -6.25 -19.62 2.37
N PHE A 784 -6.11 -20.34 1.25
CA PHE A 784 -5.49 -21.65 1.29
C PHE A 784 -4.04 -21.48 1.71
N THR A 785 -3.60 -22.31 2.65
CA THR A 785 -2.24 -22.37 3.13
C THR A 785 -1.71 -23.76 2.86
N LEU A 786 -0.42 -23.85 2.52
CA LEU A 786 0.23 -25.14 2.40
C LEU A 786 0.25 -25.82 3.76
N GLU A 787 -0.28 -27.03 3.81
CA GLU A 787 -0.15 -27.91 4.95
C GLU A 787 0.93 -28.95 4.68
N HIS A 788 1.76 -29.21 5.68
CA HIS A 788 2.67 -30.35 5.64
C HIS A 788 1.88 -31.61 6.05
N ILE A 789 1.81 -32.62 5.19
CA ILE A 789 1.10 -33.88 5.45
C ILE A 789 1.68 -34.55 6.68
N ALA A 790 3.00 -34.61 6.74
CA ALA A 790 3.72 -35.07 7.89
C ALA A 790 4.49 -33.93 8.58
N PRO A 791 4.84 -34.06 9.87
CA PRO A 791 5.32 -32.94 10.67
C PRO A 791 6.56 -32.25 10.07
N LYS A 792 6.61 -30.93 10.16
CA LYS A 792 7.83 -30.17 9.85
C LYS A 792 8.94 -30.40 10.88
N LYS A 793 8.57 -30.64 12.15
CA LYS A 793 9.54 -30.93 13.22
C LYS A 793 9.90 -32.41 13.24
N LEU A 794 11.17 -32.70 13.00
CA LEU A 794 11.75 -34.04 12.93
C LEU A 794 11.67 -34.85 14.23
N ASN A 795 11.70 -34.19 15.39
CA ASN A 795 11.62 -34.89 16.67
C ASN A 795 10.31 -35.70 16.82
N LEU A 796 9.20 -35.17 16.29
CA LEU A 796 7.92 -35.88 16.27
C LEU A 796 7.95 -37.14 15.40
N TRP A 797 8.83 -37.20 14.40
CA TRP A 797 9.02 -38.42 13.62
C TRP A 797 9.83 -39.45 14.40
N TYR A 798 10.92 -39.02 15.03
CA TYR A 798 11.82 -39.89 15.79
C TYR A 798 11.16 -40.47 17.04
N GLU A 799 10.24 -39.73 17.66
CA GLU A 799 9.48 -40.17 18.83
C GLU A 799 8.35 -41.16 18.48
N ASN A 800 7.79 -41.11 17.26
CA ASN A 800 6.60 -41.89 16.88
C ASN A 800 6.89 -43.03 15.88
N TYR A 801 8.08 -43.07 15.27
CA TYR A 801 8.47 -44.07 14.28
C TYR A 801 9.91 -44.55 14.52
N LYS A 802 10.16 -45.85 14.31
CA LYS A 802 11.51 -46.42 14.38
C LYS A 802 12.23 -46.19 13.05
N TYR A 803 13.20 -45.27 13.05
CA TYR A 803 14.08 -45.00 11.90
C TYR A 803 15.54 -45.29 12.25
N SER A 804 16.25 -45.96 11.34
CA SER A 804 17.70 -46.04 11.31
C SER A 804 18.33 -44.68 11.01
N ASN A 805 19.62 -44.49 11.32
CA ASN A 805 20.31 -43.22 11.07
C ASN A 805 20.31 -42.82 9.58
N ASN A 806 20.35 -43.79 8.66
CA ASN A 806 20.25 -43.54 7.22
C ASN A 806 18.87 -43.03 6.81
N GLU A 807 17.79 -43.63 7.35
CA GLU A 807 16.42 -43.21 7.06
C GLU A 807 16.11 -41.82 7.64
N LYS A 808 16.70 -41.45 8.78
CA LYS A 808 16.59 -40.10 9.34
C LYS A 808 17.18 -39.05 8.40
N LYS A 809 18.37 -39.29 7.88
CA LYS A 809 19.05 -38.41 6.92
C LYS A 809 18.30 -38.29 5.60
N GLN A 810 17.70 -39.39 5.13
CA GLN A 810 16.83 -39.36 3.94
C GLN A 810 15.58 -38.54 4.21
N LEU A 811 14.86 -38.81 5.29
CA LEU A 811 13.64 -38.09 5.66
C LEU A 811 13.85 -36.58 5.68
N GLU A 812 14.95 -36.13 6.29
CA GLU A 812 15.33 -34.73 6.34
C GLU A 812 15.30 -34.08 4.95
N SER A 813 15.92 -34.71 3.95
CA SER A 813 16.01 -34.18 2.59
C SER A 813 14.64 -34.04 1.88
N TYR A 814 13.63 -34.82 2.29
CA TYR A 814 12.32 -34.86 1.65
C TYR A 814 11.25 -33.96 2.30
N ILE A 815 11.48 -33.38 3.49
CA ILE A 815 10.46 -32.60 4.22
C ILE A 815 9.87 -31.47 3.38
N GLU A 816 10.73 -30.81 2.60
CA GLU A 816 10.36 -29.65 1.80
C GLU A 816 9.96 -30.01 0.36
N ASN A 817 9.92 -31.30 0.01
CA ASN A 817 9.50 -31.77 -1.30
C ASN A 817 7.98 -31.67 -1.43
N ILE A 818 7.52 -31.43 -2.65
CA ILE A 818 6.11 -31.13 -2.93
C ILE A 818 5.15 -32.24 -2.49
N GLY A 819 5.59 -33.50 -2.48
CA GLY A 819 4.78 -34.65 -2.06
C GLY A 819 4.40 -34.64 -0.58
N ASN A 820 5.07 -33.85 0.26
CA ASN A 820 4.71 -33.62 1.66
C ASN A 820 3.69 -32.48 1.83
N PHE A 821 3.20 -31.86 0.76
CA PHE A 821 2.29 -30.72 0.85
C PHE A 821 0.91 -31.02 0.26
N LEU A 822 -0.10 -30.35 0.83
CA LEU A 822 -1.41 -30.21 0.21
C LEU A 822 -1.99 -28.81 0.45
N LEU A 823 -2.98 -28.42 -0.36
CA LEU A 823 -3.71 -27.17 -0.19
C LEU A 823 -4.81 -27.34 0.86
N LEU A 824 -4.77 -26.58 1.95
CA LEU A 824 -5.79 -26.58 2.99
C LEU A 824 -6.29 -25.18 3.33
N LYS A 825 -7.54 -25.07 3.76
CA LYS A 825 -8.06 -23.82 4.33
C LYS A 825 -7.29 -23.45 5.60
N GLN A 826 -6.97 -22.17 5.77
CA GLN A 826 -6.21 -21.68 6.94
C GLN A 826 -6.76 -22.18 8.29
N LYS A 827 -8.09 -22.16 8.49
CA LYS A 827 -8.71 -22.67 9.74
C LYS A 827 -8.48 -24.17 9.95
N THR A 828 -8.57 -24.97 8.89
CA THR A 828 -8.35 -26.42 8.97
C THR A 828 -6.88 -26.75 9.14
N ASN A 829 -6.00 -26.02 8.43
CA ASN A 829 -4.57 -26.11 8.59
C ASN A 829 -4.14 -25.76 10.03
N ALA A 830 -4.69 -24.67 10.60
CA ALA A 830 -4.45 -24.30 12.00
C ALA A 830 -4.87 -25.40 13.00
N LYS A 831 -5.95 -26.14 12.73
CA LYS A 831 -6.37 -27.30 13.55
C LYS A 831 -5.40 -28.48 13.45
N ASN A 832 -4.81 -28.71 12.29
CA ASN A 832 -3.83 -29.78 12.11
C ASN A 832 -2.53 -29.51 12.87
N SER A 833 -2.10 -28.24 12.90
CA SER A 833 -0.83 -27.85 13.53
C SER A 833 0.32 -28.76 13.04
N ASN A 834 1.37 -28.93 13.83
CA ASN A 834 2.50 -29.78 13.49
C ASN A 834 2.31 -31.25 13.93
N ASN A 835 1.07 -31.77 13.95
CA ASN A 835 0.77 -33.14 14.39
C ASN A 835 1.30 -34.23 13.44
N ILE A 836 1.38 -35.47 13.92
CA ILE A 836 1.67 -36.66 13.11
C ILE A 836 0.53 -36.99 12.14
N PHE A 837 0.85 -37.67 11.04
CA PHE A 837 -0.09 -37.98 9.96
C PHE A 837 -1.36 -38.68 10.43
N SER A 838 -1.27 -39.65 11.34
CA SER A 838 -2.43 -40.39 11.85
C SER A 838 -3.50 -39.48 12.47
N LYS A 839 -3.08 -38.45 13.22
CA LYS A 839 -3.99 -37.44 13.79
C LYS A 839 -4.55 -36.51 12.71
N LYS A 840 -3.70 -36.07 11.79
CA LYS A 840 -4.08 -35.20 10.67
C LYS A 840 -5.07 -35.90 9.73
N LYS A 841 -4.92 -37.20 9.49
CA LYS A 841 -5.82 -38.03 8.66
C LYS A 841 -7.25 -38.03 9.17
N VAL A 842 -7.47 -38.06 10.49
CA VAL A 842 -8.81 -37.95 11.08
C VAL A 842 -9.44 -36.58 10.78
N ILE A 843 -8.64 -35.51 10.86
CA ILE A 843 -9.07 -34.15 10.52
C ILE A 843 -9.32 -34.03 9.02
N TYR A 844 -8.47 -34.64 8.18
CA TYR A 844 -8.69 -34.75 6.74
C TYR A 844 -10.02 -35.45 6.46
N ALA A 845 -10.22 -36.68 6.91
CA ALA A 845 -11.44 -37.45 6.68
C ALA A 845 -12.71 -36.72 7.15
N SER A 846 -12.67 -36.05 8.31
CA SER A 846 -13.83 -35.33 8.87
C SER A 846 -14.09 -33.98 8.19
N SER A 847 -13.04 -33.21 7.87
CA SER A 847 -13.17 -31.88 7.26
C SER A 847 -13.39 -31.93 5.75
N PHE A 848 -13.11 -33.07 5.12
CA PHE A 848 -13.07 -33.25 3.68
C PHE A 848 -14.05 -34.33 3.15
N LYS A 849 -15.09 -34.71 3.94
CA LYS A 849 -16.14 -35.65 3.49
C LYS A 849 -16.69 -35.30 2.09
N ASN A 850 -16.91 -34.01 1.83
CA ASN A 850 -17.49 -33.50 0.58
C ASN A 850 -16.49 -32.85 -0.39
N THR A 851 -15.18 -32.98 -0.17
CA THR A 851 -14.19 -32.31 -1.04
C THR A 851 -13.68 -33.20 -2.15
N SER A 852 -13.23 -32.57 -3.22
CA SER A 852 -12.67 -33.16 -4.43
C SER A 852 -11.15 -32.91 -4.56
N LEU A 853 -10.34 -32.88 -3.48
CA LEU A 853 -8.89 -32.74 -3.69
C LEU A 853 -8.28 -34.08 -4.11
N ALA A 854 -7.70 -34.12 -5.31
CA ALA A 854 -7.03 -35.30 -5.85
C ALA A 854 -5.74 -35.63 -5.09
N THR A 855 -5.05 -34.61 -4.55
CA THR A 855 -3.90 -34.81 -3.65
C THR A 855 -4.28 -35.44 -2.31
N LEU A 856 -5.57 -35.52 -1.98
CA LEU A 856 -6.10 -36.10 -0.74
C LEU A 856 -6.80 -37.44 -0.97
N LYS A 857 -7.76 -37.50 -1.91
CA LYS A 857 -8.56 -38.70 -2.22
C LYS A 857 -7.91 -39.62 -3.26
N GLY A 858 -6.88 -39.14 -3.96
CA GLY A 858 -6.33 -39.82 -5.12
C GLY A 858 -7.16 -39.57 -6.39
N VAL A 859 -6.78 -40.25 -7.47
CA VAL A 859 -7.50 -40.23 -8.74
C VAL A 859 -8.33 -41.51 -8.85
N GLU A 860 -9.64 -41.39 -9.09
CA GLU A 860 -10.56 -42.52 -9.11
C GLU A 860 -11.04 -42.87 -10.54
N GLY A 861 -11.53 -44.10 -10.71
CA GLY A 861 -12.25 -44.54 -11.90
C GLY A 861 -11.42 -44.59 -13.19
N SER A 862 -12.08 -44.35 -14.34
CA SER A 862 -11.45 -44.40 -15.66
C SER A 862 -10.34 -43.36 -15.86
N ARG A 863 -10.39 -42.23 -15.13
CA ARG A 863 -9.39 -41.15 -15.20
C ARG A 863 -8.00 -41.61 -14.74
N PHE A 864 -7.92 -42.49 -13.76
CA PHE A 864 -6.65 -43.06 -13.28
C PHE A 864 -5.90 -43.77 -14.40
N ASN A 865 -6.59 -44.63 -15.15
CA ASN A 865 -6.02 -45.37 -16.27
C ASN A 865 -5.64 -44.46 -17.45
N ILE A 866 -6.42 -43.43 -17.72
CA ILE A 866 -6.12 -42.42 -18.75
C ILE A 866 -4.78 -41.74 -18.43
N ILE A 867 -4.60 -41.24 -17.19
CA ILE A 867 -3.37 -40.55 -16.80
C ILE A 867 -2.15 -41.48 -16.89
N ILE A 868 -2.28 -42.75 -16.49
CA ILE A 868 -1.19 -43.73 -16.63
C ILE A 868 -0.79 -43.88 -18.10
N ASN A 869 -1.76 -44.00 -19.01
CA ASN A 869 -1.49 -44.14 -20.43
C ASN A 869 -0.85 -42.86 -21.00
N ASP A 870 -1.36 -41.69 -20.63
CA ASP A 870 -0.80 -40.40 -21.05
C ASP A 870 0.67 -40.25 -20.58
N ILE A 871 1.01 -40.67 -19.35
CA ILE A 871 2.39 -40.65 -18.85
C ILE A 871 3.27 -41.60 -19.68
N LYS A 872 2.79 -42.81 -19.99
CA LYS A 872 3.54 -43.78 -20.81
C LYS A 872 3.80 -43.21 -22.21
N GLU A 873 2.80 -42.60 -22.82
CA GLU A 873 2.94 -41.94 -24.12
C GLU A 873 3.92 -40.77 -24.07
N LEU A 874 3.86 -39.94 -23.03
CA LEU A 874 4.79 -38.83 -22.81
C LEU A 874 6.23 -39.33 -22.71
N ILE A 875 6.48 -40.41 -21.95
CA ILE A 875 7.80 -41.03 -21.81
C ILE A 875 8.28 -41.58 -23.16
N ASN A 876 7.42 -42.29 -23.88
CA ASN A 876 7.76 -42.85 -25.20
C ASN A 876 8.13 -41.74 -26.19
N LYS A 877 7.32 -40.69 -26.26
CA LYS A 877 7.56 -39.52 -27.13
C LYS A 877 8.84 -38.78 -26.75
N TYR A 878 9.09 -38.60 -25.44
CA TYR A 878 10.32 -37.98 -24.96
C TYR A 878 11.56 -38.82 -25.32
N ASN A 879 11.46 -40.15 -25.24
CA ASN A 879 12.57 -41.08 -25.48
C ASN A 879 12.89 -41.37 -26.94
N TYR A 880 11.96 -41.07 -27.87
CA TYR A 880 12.05 -41.44 -29.29
C TYR A 880 13.40 -41.04 -29.92
N ASP A 881 13.88 -39.81 -29.67
CA ASP A 881 15.14 -39.29 -30.23
C ASP A 881 16.28 -39.15 -29.19
N LYS A 882 16.20 -39.83 -28.04
CA LYS A 882 17.20 -39.71 -26.96
C LYS A 882 18.05 -40.96 -26.83
N THR A 883 19.35 -40.81 -26.54
CA THR A 883 20.29 -41.92 -26.34
C THR A 883 20.91 -41.90 -24.93
N GLY A 884 21.29 -43.08 -24.43
CA GLY A 884 21.98 -43.24 -23.14
C GLY A 884 21.24 -42.64 -21.95
N PHE A 885 21.98 -41.95 -21.07
CA PHE A 885 21.48 -41.32 -19.84
C PHE A 885 20.41 -40.23 -20.05
N LYS A 886 20.24 -39.76 -21.29
CA LYS A 886 19.18 -38.81 -21.65
C LYS A 886 17.80 -39.46 -21.73
N LYS A 887 17.70 -40.79 -21.90
CA LYS A 887 16.41 -41.49 -21.84
C LYS A 887 15.83 -41.45 -20.43
N TRP A 888 14.50 -41.38 -20.37
CA TRP A 888 13.72 -41.50 -19.17
C TRP A 888 13.31 -42.96 -18.99
N ILE A 889 14.00 -43.68 -18.11
CA ILE A 889 13.80 -45.12 -17.87
C ILE A 889 13.02 -45.29 -16.57
N VAL A 890 11.75 -45.63 -16.67
CA VAL A 890 10.85 -45.83 -15.54
C VAL A 890 10.01 -47.07 -15.80
N LYS A 891 9.94 -47.99 -14.83
CA LYS A 891 9.09 -49.18 -14.93
C LYS A 891 7.61 -48.76 -14.85
N PRO A 892 6.70 -49.31 -15.69
CA PRO A 892 5.27 -49.01 -15.63
C PRO A 892 4.66 -49.14 -14.22
N GLU A 893 5.08 -50.16 -13.48
CA GLU A 893 4.66 -50.41 -12.09
C GLU A 893 4.99 -49.25 -11.14
N ARG A 894 6.11 -48.53 -11.36
CA ARG A 894 6.48 -47.37 -10.53
C ARG A 894 5.56 -46.19 -10.79
N ILE A 895 5.10 -45.99 -12.02
CA ILE A 895 4.14 -44.93 -12.37
C ILE A 895 2.83 -45.17 -11.62
N GLU A 896 2.31 -46.40 -11.68
CA GLU A 896 1.10 -46.79 -10.97
C GLU A 896 1.25 -46.66 -9.45
N LYS A 897 2.38 -47.12 -8.89
CA LYS A 897 2.69 -46.97 -7.47
C LYS A 897 2.75 -45.50 -7.04
N SER A 898 3.33 -44.63 -7.88
CA SER A 898 3.39 -43.20 -7.61
C SER A 898 1.99 -42.58 -7.58
N LEU A 899 1.13 -42.83 -8.57
CA LEU A 899 -0.22 -42.26 -8.60
C LEU A 899 -1.10 -42.76 -7.45
N ASN A 900 -0.99 -44.04 -7.08
CA ASN A 900 -1.69 -44.59 -5.92
C ASN A 900 -1.31 -43.90 -4.59
N SER A 901 -0.09 -43.34 -4.49
CA SER A 901 0.36 -42.61 -3.30
C SER A 901 -0.38 -41.29 -3.04
N LEU A 902 -1.11 -40.77 -4.04
CA LEU A 902 -1.92 -39.56 -3.91
C LEU A 902 -3.09 -39.74 -2.94
N ASN A 903 -3.62 -40.96 -2.81
CA ASN A 903 -4.71 -41.26 -1.87
C ASN A 903 -4.19 -41.35 -0.42
N LEU A 904 -4.48 -40.33 0.39
CA LEU A 904 -4.14 -40.29 1.82
C LEU A 904 -5.20 -40.91 2.72
N LEU A 905 -6.41 -41.14 2.20
CA LEU A 905 -7.56 -41.58 2.99
C LEU A 905 -7.78 -43.10 2.96
N VAL A 906 -6.87 -43.87 2.36
CA VAL A 906 -6.91 -45.35 2.36
C VAL A 906 -6.98 -45.90 3.78
N ASP A 907 -8.00 -46.70 4.11
CA ASP A 907 -8.35 -47.10 5.48
C ASP A 907 -7.17 -47.66 6.30
N HIS A 908 -6.32 -48.49 5.70
CA HIS A 908 -5.20 -49.15 6.39
C HIS A 908 -3.93 -48.31 6.57
N LYS A 909 -3.84 -47.11 5.96
CA LYS A 909 -2.62 -46.29 6.02
C LYS A 909 -2.60 -45.40 7.27
N MET A 910 -1.83 -45.79 8.29
CA MET A 910 -1.68 -45.03 9.54
C MET A 910 -0.34 -44.28 9.67
N THR A 911 0.59 -44.56 8.76
CA THR A 911 1.92 -43.97 8.73
C THR A 911 2.15 -43.25 7.41
N PHE A 912 3.05 -42.26 7.41
CA PHE A 912 3.43 -41.52 6.22
C PHE A 912 4.94 -41.27 6.30
N ASN A 913 5.71 -42.00 5.50
CA ASN A 913 7.18 -42.03 5.56
C ASN A 913 7.82 -41.22 4.42
N TRP A 914 9.16 -41.25 4.33
CA TRP A 914 9.88 -40.54 3.26
C TRP A 914 9.64 -41.17 1.87
N GLU A 915 9.43 -42.49 1.77
CA GLU A 915 9.07 -43.17 0.52
C GLU A 915 7.70 -42.70 0.02
N ASP A 916 6.75 -42.44 0.92
CA ASP A 916 5.45 -41.88 0.59
C ASP A 916 5.57 -40.45 0.05
N ILE A 917 6.47 -39.64 0.62
CA ILE A 917 6.76 -38.30 0.13
C ILE A 917 7.40 -38.36 -1.26
N GLU A 918 8.36 -39.26 -1.46
CA GLU A 918 9.03 -39.48 -2.74
C GLU A 918 8.01 -39.87 -3.81
N LEU A 919 7.23 -40.94 -3.59
CA LEU A 919 6.22 -41.42 -4.52
C LEU A 919 5.17 -40.35 -4.85
N ARG A 920 4.75 -39.55 -3.87
CA ARG A 920 3.82 -38.44 -4.12
C ARG A 920 4.46 -37.31 -4.91
N SER A 921 5.72 -37.00 -4.63
CA SER A 921 6.47 -35.98 -5.38
C SER A 921 6.63 -36.41 -6.84
N GLU A 922 6.92 -37.69 -7.08
CA GLU A 922 6.93 -38.27 -8.43
C GLU A 922 5.57 -38.16 -9.12
N ALA A 923 4.48 -38.55 -8.43
CA ALA A 923 3.12 -38.48 -8.96
C ALA A 923 2.72 -37.06 -9.38
N ILE A 924 3.00 -36.08 -8.50
CA ILE A 924 2.75 -34.67 -8.79
C ILE A 924 3.60 -34.22 -9.97
N ALA A 925 4.89 -34.57 -10.00
CA ALA A 925 5.78 -34.22 -11.09
C ALA A 925 5.33 -34.80 -12.44
N TRP A 926 4.79 -36.02 -12.48
CA TRP A 926 4.25 -36.62 -13.70
C TRP A 926 3.06 -35.83 -14.24
N VAL A 927 2.09 -35.53 -13.37
CA VAL A 927 0.89 -34.79 -13.75
C VAL A 927 1.24 -33.37 -14.18
N ILE A 928 2.23 -32.72 -13.53
CA ILE A 928 2.74 -31.42 -13.95
C ILE A 928 3.41 -31.51 -15.33
N CYS A 929 4.19 -32.56 -15.58
CA CYS A 929 4.78 -32.76 -16.90
C CYS A 929 3.73 -32.99 -17.98
N LEU A 930 2.62 -33.67 -17.68
CA LEU A 930 1.50 -33.79 -18.60
C LEU A 930 0.83 -32.44 -18.84
N ALA A 931 0.45 -31.73 -17.77
CA ALA A 931 -0.22 -30.45 -17.83
C ALA A 931 0.57 -29.38 -18.60
N LEU A 932 1.90 -29.42 -18.48
CA LEU A 932 2.80 -28.47 -19.13
C LEU A 932 3.49 -29.07 -20.38
N SER A 933 3.25 -30.33 -20.71
CA SER A 933 3.62 -30.84 -22.02
C SER A 933 2.68 -30.16 -22.99
N ASN A 934 3.23 -29.25 -23.79
CA ASN A 934 2.46 -28.70 -24.89
C ASN A 934 1.93 -29.90 -25.65
N SER A 935 0.61 -29.97 -25.82
CA SER A 935 -0.05 -30.88 -26.73
C SER A 935 0.56 -30.67 -28.11
N ASN A 936 1.68 -31.36 -28.38
CA ASN A 936 2.36 -31.43 -29.65
C ASN A 936 1.54 -32.23 -30.68
N ASN A 937 0.22 -32.33 -30.48
CA ASN A 937 -0.74 -33.02 -31.32
C ASN A 937 -1.93 -32.06 -31.53
N ASN A 938 -1.68 -30.90 -32.13
CA ASN A 938 -2.29 -30.52 -33.41
C ASN A 938 -1.74 -29.20 -33.93
#